data_AF-A0A367JIP2-F1
#
_entry.id   AF-A0A367JIP2-F1
#
_cell.length_a   1.000
_cell.length_b   1.000
_cell.length_c   1.000
_cell.angle_alpha   90.00
_cell.angle_beta   90.00
_cell.angle_gamma   90.00
#
_symmetry.space_group_name_H-M   'P 1'
#
loop_
_entity.id
_entity.type
_entity.pdbx_description
1 polymer ?
#
loop_
_entity_poly.entity_id
_entity_poly.type
_entity_poly.pdbx_seq_one_letter_code
_entity_poly.pdbx_strand_id
1 'polypeptide(L)'
;AALIELSKFRLPTITVSLLSLLDSIKMPASEEYFPYENLQSQLFVLRMLSACMQHHWQYIREGKSENTSLKAPSTAGGYEGSIHSFDSSTHQSRWSVADGPLPIEMDDPPPFDDFIAKNIINVMSRIMHQTTVMEEREYGQATNHVTQIIRTEYYTASNITRTSADIVLDIYKAMSRVVAYLSASNWSVVFSKIKLRIFYLSTTTDENPDSSDTRFLECCSLNAKRLSIVLGEMCATFPNLRKSTQLIVAAILRRAIWGWIETYPGEFMQLYQSQKKLDGGPDVLFDICLSLADTTRKKAILWPLQTMLLLLCPDFITLLANPDNHRNIGAKKGVFLATLKNSLKPGRMAELAAICYVDLCKAATYVPKTDAYSIRNLIPEVENELRGQLFDAEKPLIADSLMSGLGIIVDHRSLLADCLVAMFRLNPRHALRSLFPACLEPRAPTLFKISLVKACLAIASEENRLPWNPSLFIEFAGKDTTKVDLNAMNQYASRKTMMNNPTNDKKVKTNIVLMTQNSERLELILDMLRLYQTDPKLAIRGENEDRIEKNPIAIVAITSCLREPNQYVRDAAAMCLYKLHSPKFIVEWGPSPQFMETFWRISSQAVFTLAKQLLDNRERDDGLKRLLELLKKLFESRNEFLRMHQDIAMQGSDVRERLQASIGLEVALLVLLCSSDIEICTAAISCFGLICAEAQLTESADDPHQAILMVVENLPIYQQLSANNGIVTGRKSQQKQIRRLLRMMNHYAPGNLAAWEEAYKRWKYMTPAIIKPHDDSKDDYQDSNMNASNNSSKRGPPAWTDKLRNPASSNRQTHNFSAVNRTETNNLDDDKSSEWQNYAGFLAALGGICLMADAAPSTPTSPATPRSGYNDQSTFRRISAPTESSAMVNKFVVDMVDLLLCDNIIVREWVKEILGTDLSPALYPMLFRYMETVLAKYFGPDGDPICNSRNTLLVEQAISVLKLVLD
;
A
#
# COMPACT_ATOMS: atom_id res chain seq x y z
N ALA A 1 3.56 19.99 -6.32
CA ALA A 1 4.88 20.51 -5.90
C ALA A 1 5.02 21.99 -6.25
N ALA A 2 5.15 22.37 -7.54
CA ALA A 2 5.37 23.78 -7.93
C ALA A 2 4.33 24.78 -7.37
N LEU A 3 3.03 24.47 -7.44
CA LEU A 3 1.98 25.32 -6.85
C LEU A 3 2.12 25.49 -5.33
N ILE A 4 2.52 24.42 -4.62
CA ILE A 4 2.74 24.47 -3.17
C ILE A 4 3.94 25.37 -2.88
N GLU A 5 5.03 25.28 -3.63
CA GLU A 5 6.16 26.19 -3.48
C GLU A 5 5.79 27.66 -3.75
N LEU A 6 5.02 27.92 -4.82
CA LEU A 6 4.53 29.28 -5.13
C LEU A 6 3.62 29.87 -4.04
N SER A 7 2.97 29.03 -3.22
CA SER A 7 2.08 29.50 -2.16
C SER A 7 2.77 30.37 -1.12
N LYS A 8 4.10 30.25 -0.95
CA LYS A 8 4.92 31.14 -0.12
C LYS A 8 4.74 32.62 -0.45
N PHE A 9 4.50 32.93 -1.73
CA PHE A 9 4.49 34.31 -2.24
C PHE A 9 3.13 34.76 -2.79
N ARG A 10 2.32 33.81 -3.28
CA ARG A 10 1.09 34.11 -4.04
C ARG A 10 -0.13 33.33 -3.54
N LEU A 11 -0.21 33.04 -2.24
CA LEU A 11 -1.34 32.29 -1.65
C LEU A 11 -2.71 32.87 -2.03
N PRO A 12 -3.00 34.19 -1.94
CA PRO A 12 -4.33 34.72 -2.28
C PRO A 12 -4.77 34.41 -3.73
N THR A 13 -3.84 34.56 -4.69
CA THR A 13 -4.12 34.27 -6.11
C THR A 13 -4.40 32.79 -6.32
N ILE A 14 -3.57 31.92 -5.72
CA ILE A 14 -3.75 30.45 -5.81
C ILE A 14 -5.09 30.05 -5.18
N THR A 15 -5.43 30.61 -4.02
CA THR A 15 -6.70 30.35 -3.33
C THR A 15 -7.89 30.72 -4.21
N VAL A 16 -7.93 31.93 -4.79
CA VAL A 16 -9.04 32.34 -5.66
C VAL A 16 -9.20 31.40 -6.87
N SER A 17 -8.10 31.00 -7.51
CA SER A 17 -8.15 30.07 -8.65
C SER A 17 -8.64 28.68 -8.25
N LEU A 18 -8.16 28.13 -7.12
CA LEU A 18 -8.60 26.81 -6.65
C LEU A 18 -10.04 26.82 -6.14
N LEU A 19 -10.52 27.91 -5.54
CA LEU A 19 -11.93 28.07 -5.18
C LEU A 19 -12.82 28.11 -6.41
N SER A 20 -12.43 28.86 -7.46
CA SER A 20 -13.17 28.87 -8.73
C SER A 20 -13.26 27.48 -9.36
N LEU A 21 -12.20 26.67 -9.22
CA LEU A 21 -12.22 25.28 -9.68
C LEU A 21 -13.19 24.44 -8.85
N LEU A 22 -13.20 24.58 -7.52
CA LEU A 22 -14.16 23.89 -6.63
C LEU A 22 -15.62 24.26 -6.92
N ASP A 23 -15.89 25.49 -7.36
CA ASP A 23 -17.23 25.93 -7.77
C ASP A 23 -17.64 25.40 -9.15
N SER A 24 -16.66 25.12 -10.02
CA SER A 24 -16.94 24.53 -11.33
C SER A 24 -17.34 23.04 -11.27
N ILE A 25 -16.99 22.35 -10.17
CA ILE A 25 -17.36 20.95 -9.95
C ILE A 25 -18.85 20.90 -9.59
N LYS A 26 -19.69 20.66 -10.61
CA LYS A 26 -21.14 20.51 -10.45
C LYS A 26 -21.44 19.26 -9.64
N MET A 27 -22.08 19.46 -8.48
CA MET A 27 -22.71 18.39 -7.71
C MET A 27 -24.20 18.69 -7.64
N PRO A 28 -25.07 17.87 -8.26
CA PRO A 28 -26.51 18.09 -8.18
C PRO A 28 -26.96 18.00 -6.72
N ALA A 29 -27.70 19.01 -6.25
CA ALA A 29 -28.20 19.08 -4.89
C ALA A 29 -29.29 18.03 -4.60
N SER A 30 -29.85 17.38 -5.63
CA SER A 30 -31.05 16.53 -5.53
C SER A 30 -30.92 15.12 -6.11
N GLU A 31 -29.74 14.62 -6.47
CA GLU A 31 -29.62 13.25 -6.99
C GLU A 31 -29.32 12.23 -5.88
N GLU A 32 -29.88 11.02 -6.05
CA GLU A 32 -29.65 9.86 -5.18
C GLU A 32 -28.19 9.35 -5.23
N TYR A 33 -27.41 9.78 -6.23
CA TYR A 33 -26.06 9.27 -6.50
C TYR A 33 -25.06 10.41 -6.74
N PHE A 34 -23.99 10.47 -5.93
CA PHE A 34 -22.87 11.38 -6.16
C PHE A 34 -21.82 10.68 -7.04
N PRO A 35 -21.47 11.21 -8.23
CA PRO A 35 -20.46 10.60 -9.08
C PRO A 35 -19.12 10.49 -8.35
N TYR A 36 -18.56 9.28 -8.30
CA TYR A 36 -17.29 9.00 -7.63
C TYR A 36 -16.14 9.90 -8.13
N GLU A 37 -16.10 10.15 -9.44
CA GLU A 37 -15.11 11.01 -10.11
C GLU A 37 -15.16 12.46 -9.62
N ASN A 38 -16.36 12.98 -9.35
CA ASN A 38 -16.53 14.34 -8.86
C ASN A 38 -16.05 14.46 -7.40
N LEU A 39 -16.30 13.44 -6.57
CA LEU A 39 -15.77 13.39 -5.19
C LEU A 39 -14.24 13.32 -5.20
N GLN A 40 -13.64 12.51 -6.08
CA GLN A 40 -12.18 12.45 -6.25
C GLN A 40 -11.59 13.79 -6.70
N SER A 41 -12.25 14.45 -7.66
CA SER A 41 -11.83 15.77 -8.16
C SER A 41 -11.92 16.83 -7.06
N GLN A 42 -13.02 16.88 -6.31
CA GLN A 42 -13.20 17.79 -5.19
C GLN A 42 -12.14 17.55 -4.09
N LEU A 43 -11.90 16.28 -3.74
CA LEU A 43 -10.87 15.90 -2.78
C LEU A 43 -9.47 16.34 -3.22
N PHE A 44 -9.13 16.13 -4.50
CA PHE A 44 -7.83 16.52 -5.05
C PHE A 44 -7.59 18.03 -4.93
N VAL A 45 -8.58 18.84 -5.32
CA VAL A 45 -8.46 20.31 -5.28
C VAL A 45 -8.40 20.82 -3.83
N LEU A 46 -9.20 20.26 -2.92
CA LEU A 46 -9.13 20.58 -1.49
C LEU A 46 -7.80 20.19 -0.85
N ARG A 47 -7.24 19.02 -1.20
CA ARG A 47 -5.90 18.60 -0.75
C ARG A 47 -4.83 19.56 -1.25
N MET A 48 -4.93 20.03 -2.49
CA MET A 48 -4.01 21.03 -3.04
C MET A 48 -4.12 22.36 -2.30
N LEU A 49 -5.34 22.86 -2.06
CA LEU A 49 -5.59 24.11 -1.35
C LEU A 49 -5.08 24.05 0.09
N SER A 50 -5.42 22.98 0.83
CA SER A 50 -4.95 22.77 2.20
C SER A 50 -3.42 22.64 2.27
N ALA A 51 -2.79 21.91 1.35
CA ALA A 51 -1.33 21.82 1.29
C ALA A 51 -0.65 23.18 1.02
N CYS A 52 -1.21 24.00 0.13
CA CYS A 52 -0.71 25.36 -0.10
C CYS A 52 -0.82 26.24 1.15
N MET A 53 -1.97 26.19 1.84
CA MET A 53 -2.18 26.94 3.08
C MET A 53 -1.24 26.48 4.20
N GLN A 54 -1.09 25.16 4.39
CA GLN A 54 -0.18 24.60 5.40
C GLN A 54 1.28 24.97 5.13
N HIS A 55 1.73 24.85 3.88
CA HIS A 55 3.09 25.20 3.49
C HIS A 55 3.38 26.70 3.65
N HIS A 56 2.43 27.57 3.29
CA HIS A 56 2.54 29.00 3.55
C HIS A 56 2.61 29.29 5.06
N TRP A 57 1.76 28.66 5.88
CA TRP A 57 1.82 28.83 7.34
C TRP A 57 3.17 28.39 7.91
N GLN A 58 3.69 27.25 7.48
CA GLN A 58 5.02 26.76 7.86
C GLN A 58 6.12 27.77 7.52
N TYR A 59 6.14 28.27 6.28
CA TYR A 59 7.12 29.25 5.81
C TYR A 59 7.12 30.55 6.64
N ILE A 60 5.94 31.08 6.99
CA ILE A 60 5.83 32.29 7.83
C ILE A 60 6.42 32.06 9.23
N ARG A 61 6.27 30.85 9.79
CA ARG A 61 6.84 30.51 11.11
C ARG A 61 8.37 30.43 11.06
N GLU A 62 8.91 29.78 10.03
CA GLU A 62 10.36 29.64 9.84
C GLU A 62 11.03 31.01 9.65
N GLY A 63 10.44 31.89 8.83
CA GLY A 63 10.99 33.23 8.58
C GLY A 63 10.99 34.18 9.80
N LYS A 64 10.16 33.92 10.82
CA LYS A 64 10.22 34.68 12.09
C LYS A 64 11.32 34.18 13.04
N SER A 65 11.60 32.87 13.03
CA SER A 65 12.65 32.27 13.85
C SER A 65 14.05 32.80 13.47
N GLU A 66 14.32 32.94 12.16
CA GLU A 66 15.59 33.49 11.66
C GLU A 66 15.78 34.99 11.96
N ASN A 67 14.71 35.78 11.98
CA ASN A 67 14.80 37.20 12.35
C ASN A 67 15.08 37.44 13.84
N THR A 68 14.84 36.43 14.69
CA THR A 68 15.08 36.51 16.14
C THR A 68 16.54 36.12 16.49
N SER A 69 17.24 35.38 15.63
CA SER A 69 18.64 34.97 15.84
C SER A 69 19.68 36.01 15.37
N LEU A 70 19.27 37.05 14.64
CA LEU A 70 20.15 38.11 14.11
C LEU A 70 20.60 39.17 15.16
N LYS A 71 20.47 38.90 16.46
CA LYS A 71 20.98 39.78 17.55
C LYS A 71 22.17 39.19 18.33
N ALA A 72 22.88 38.20 17.79
CA ALA A 72 24.20 37.81 18.29
C ALA A 72 25.28 38.16 17.23
N PRO A 73 26.40 38.81 17.58
CA PRO A 73 27.41 39.17 16.60
C PRO A 73 28.04 37.91 16.01
N SER A 74 28.01 37.84 14.68
CA SER A 74 28.61 36.82 13.85
C SER A 74 30.14 36.95 13.85
N THR A 75 30.83 35.82 14.04
CA THR A 75 32.17 35.60 13.49
C THR A 75 32.06 34.56 12.38
N ALA A 76 32.38 35.00 11.18
CA ALA A 76 32.27 34.28 9.92
C ALA A 76 33.47 33.35 9.65
N GLY A 77 33.21 32.34 8.80
CA GLY A 77 34.18 31.43 8.17
C GLY A 77 33.69 29.99 8.33
N GLY A 78 33.46 29.17 7.32
CA GLY A 78 33.75 29.19 5.89
C GLY A 78 33.95 27.73 5.46
N TYR A 79 33.12 27.24 4.55
CA TYR A 79 33.30 26.08 3.65
C TYR A 79 33.64 24.66 4.17
N GLU A 80 33.08 23.71 3.40
CA GLU A 80 33.51 22.32 3.12
C GLU A 80 33.15 21.18 4.09
N GLY A 81 32.63 20.12 3.46
CA GLY A 81 32.15 18.92 4.13
C GLY A 81 33.25 17.96 4.56
N SER A 82 32.88 17.08 5.49
CA SER A 82 33.48 15.76 5.60
C SER A 82 32.58 14.86 6.45
N ILE A 83 32.18 13.75 5.86
CA ILE A 83 31.72 12.55 6.54
C ILE A 83 32.98 11.92 7.12
N HIS A 84 33.07 11.76 8.45
CA HIS A 84 33.87 10.80 9.23
C HIS A 84 34.28 11.41 10.58
N SER A 85 33.54 11.08 11.64
CA SER A 85 34.07 10.93 13.00
C SER A 85 33.02 10.20 13.83
N PHE A 86 33.19 8.88 13.94
CA PHE A 86 32.70 8.11 15.07
C PHE A 86 33.65 8.33 16.26
N ASP A 87 33.09 8.20 17.45
CA ASP A 87 33.71 8.25 18.79
C ASP A 87 34.11 9.63 19.35
N SER A 88 33.21 10.17 20.18
CA SER A 88 33.57 10.48 21.56
C SER A 88 32.35 10.46 22.48
N SER A 89 32.37 9.47 23.38
CA SER A 89 31.57 9.39 24.58
C SER A 89 32.00 10.50 25.55
N THR A 90 31.19 11.55 25.70
CA THR A 90 31.03 12.39 26.91
C THR A 90 30.18 13.63 26.60
N HIS A 91 28.86 13.46 26.56
CA HIS A 91 27.98 14.56 26.95
C HIS A 91 27.31 14.18 28.26
N GLN A 92 27.93 14.64 29.35
CA GLN A 92 27.26 14.79 30.62
C GLN A 92 25.96 15.54 30.39
N SER A 93 24.85 14.85 30.63
CA SER A 93 23.54 15.45 30.85
C SER A 93 23.68 16.59 31.86
N ARG A 94 23.65 17.82 31.36
CA ARG A 94 23.40 19.00 32.17
C ARG A 94 22.04 19.55 31.81
N TRP A 95 21.02 18.70 32.03
CA TRP A 95 19.62 19.08 31.86
C TRP A 95 19.15 19.57 33.23
N SER A 96 19.30 20.88 33.45
CA SER A 96 18.62 21.55 34.56
C SER A 96 17.12 21.57 34.24
N VAL A 97 16.33 20.86 35.04
CA VAL A 97 14.88 20.63 34.88
C VAL A 97 14.04 21.89 35.18
N ALA A 98 14.67 23.04 35.47
CA ALA A 98 13.97 24.25 35.89
C ALA A 98 13.58 25.21 34.75
N ASP A 99 14.24 25.17 33.58
CA ASP A 99 14.02 26.14 32.49
C ASP A 99 14.14 25.48 31.10
N GLY A 100 13.30 24.47 30.82
CA GLY A 100 13.18 23.92 29.46
C GLY A 100 12.40 24.87 28.56
N PRO A 101 12.75 25.04 27.27
CA PRO A 101 11.97 25.87 26.36
C PRO A 101 10.53 25.35 26.25
N LEU A 102 9.56 26.25 26.43
CA LEU A 102 8.14 25.96 26.23
C LEU A 102 7.91 25.39 24.81
N PRO A 103 6.89 24.54 24.60
CA PRO A 103 6.51 24.11 23.25
C PRO A 103 6.36 25.32 22.32
N ILE A 104 6.89 25.24 21.10
CA ILE A 104 6.80 26.33 20.11
C ILE A 104 5.34 26.69 19.90
N GLU A 105 4.95 27.92 20.24
CA GLU A 105 3.58 28.40 20.10
C GLU A 105 3.20 28.53 18.62
N MET A 106 1.95 28.16 18.29
CA MET A 106 1.41 28.34 16.94
C MET A 106 1.01 29.79 16.70
N ASP A 107 1.92 30.55 16.10
CA ASP A 107 1.64 31.89 15.59
C ASP A 107 0.55 31.89 14.51
N ASP A 108 -0.34 32.88 14.54
CA ASP A 108 -1.35 33.06 13.49
C ASP A 108 -0.70 33.48 12.15
N PRO A 109 -1.19 32.96 11.01
CA PRO A 109 -0.78 33.42 9.69
C PRO A 109 -1.40 34.78 9.35
N PRO A 110 -0.84 35.53 8.38
CA PRO A 110 -1.40 36.82 7.98
C PRO A 110 -2.84 36.66 7.42
N PRO A 111 -3.73 37.63 7.69
CA PRO A 111 -5.11 37.61 7.24
C PRO A 111 -5.22 37.70 5.71
N PHE A 112 -6.21 37.00 5.15
CA PHE A 112 -6.71 37.31 3.81
C PHE A 112 -7.51 38.62 3.84
N ASP A 113 -7.70 39.20 2.65
CA ASP A 113 -8.75 40.20 2.45
C ASP A 113 -10.12 39.60 2.80
N ASP A 114 -10.98 40.40 3.43
CA ASP A 114 -12.31 40.00 3.89
C ASP A 114 -13.18 39.41 2.78
N PHE A 115 -13.04 39.87 1.53
CA PHE A 115 -13.75 39.31 0.40
C PHE A 115 -13.31 37.87 0.11
N ILE A 116 -12.00 37.62 0.10
CA ILE A 116 -11.43 36.28 -0.12
C ILE A 116 -11.81 35.37 1.06
N ALA A 117 -11.69 35.86 2.31
CA ALA A 117 -12.06 35.10 3.50
C ALA A 117 -13.55 34.68 3.47
N LYS A 118 -14.46 35.60 3.13
CA LYS A 118 -15.89 35.28 2.97
C LYS A 118 -16.14 34.28 1.84
N ASN A 119 -15.42 34.39 0.72
CA ASN A 119 -15.53 33.43 -0.37
C ASN A 119 -15.09 32.03 0.06
N ILE A 120 -13.96 31.90 0.77
CA ILE A 120 -13.51 30.61 1.34
C ILE A 120 -14.60 30.03 2.24
N ILE A 121 -15.16 30.81 3.17
CA ILE A 121 -16.22 30.35 4.08
C ILE A 121 -17.43 29.83 3.32
N ASN A 122 -17.89 30.54 2.28
CA ASN A 122 -19.06 30.14 1.51
C ASN A 122 -18.84 28.81 0.79
N VAL A 123 -17.67 28.62 0.16
CA VAL A 123 -17.33 27.35 -0.49
C VAL A 123 -17.21 26.23 0.53
N MET A 124 -16.51 26.46 1.65
CA MET A 124 -16.38 25.45 2.71
C MET A 124 -17.74 25.10 3.34
N SER A 125 -18.65 26.07 3.48
CA SER A 125 -19.99 25.86 4.06
C SER A 125 -20.84 24.97 3.15
N ARG A 126 -20.79 25.21 1.84
CA ARG A 126 -21.41 24.34 0.83
C ARG A 126 -20.89 22.91 0.92
N ILE A 127 -19.57 22.74 0.99
CA ILE A 127 -18.93 21.41 1.07
C ILE A 127 -19.27 20.73 2.40
N MET A 128 -19.25 21.45 3.52
CA MET A 128 -19.62 20.94 4.84
C MET A 128 -21.07 20.42 4.89
N HIS A 129 -21.99 21.17 4.28
CA HIS A 129 -23.38 20.73 4.16
C HIS A 129 -23.47 19.46 3.31
N GLN A 130 -22.80 19.41 2.15
CA GLN A 130 -22.74 18.21 1.31
C GLN A 130 -22.21 16.99 2.06
N THR A 131 -21.07 17.10 2.75
CA THR A 131 -20.48 15.99 3.51
C THR A 131 -21.39 15.54 4.64
N THR A 132 -22.05 16.48 5.33
CA THR A 132 -22.98 16.16 6.42
C THR A 132 -24.21 15.41 5.91
N VAL A 133 -24.81 15.83 4.79
CA VAL A 133 -25.95 15.13 4.18
C VAL A 133 -25.57 13.72 3.73
N MET A 134 -24.36 13.53 3.21
CA MET A 134 -23.86 12.21 2.81
C MET A 134 -23.66 11.29 4.02
N GLU A 135 -23.08 11.81 5.11
CA GLU A 135 -22.94 11.07 6.38
C GLU A 135 -24.31 10.70 6.98
N GLU A 136 -25.31 11.60 6.93
CA GLU A 136 -26.68 11.35 7.38
C GLU A 136 -27.36 10.21 6.65
N ARG A 137 -27.15 10.10 5.34
CA ARG A 137 -27.74 9.04 4.53
C ARG A 137 -27.17 7.67 4.86
N GLU A 138 -25.86 7.61 5.10
CA GLU A 138 -25.15 6.35 5.32
C GLU A 138 -25.39 5.77 6.71
N TYR A 139 -25.38 6.62 7.74
CA TYR A 139 -25.52 6.16 9.12
C TYR A 139 -26.92 6.43 9.69
N GLY A 140 -27.64 7.45 9.20
CA GLY A 140 -28.89 7.98 9.77
C GLY A 140 -28.70 9.28 10.57
N GLN A 141 -29.74 10.11 10.70
CA GLN A 141 -29.67 11.36 11.50
C GLN A 141 -29.34 11.11 12.98
N ALA A 142 -29.77 9.97 13.53
CA ALA A 142 -29.56 9.57 14.92
C ALA A 142 -28.08 9.21 15.24
N THR A 143 -27.28 8.90 14.23
CA THR A 143 -25.92 8.33 14.26
C THR A 143 -24.88 9.28 13.63
N ASN A 144 -25.30 10.40 13.04
CA ASN A 144 -24.44 11.55 12.76
C ASN A 144 -23.63 11.99 13.98
N HIS A 145 -24.24 11.93 15.15
CA HIS A 145 -23.65 12.39 16.41
C HIS A 145 -22.54 11.48 16.91
N VAL A 146 -22.32 10.34 16.25
CA VAL A 146 -21.81 9.12 16.84
C VAL A 146 -20.54 8.64 16.11
N THR A 147 -20.46 8.78 14.79
CA THR A 147 -19.21 8.62 14.02
C THR A 147 -18.12 9.63 14.41
N GLN A 148 -18.48 10.74 15.05
CA GLN A 148 -17.58 11.83 15.45
C GLN A 148 -17.14 11.78 16.94
N ILE A 149 -17.70 10.89 17.77
CA ILE A 149 -17.42 10.86 19.24
C ILE A 149 -16.01 10.32 19.55
N ILE A 150 -15.41 9.51 18.67
CA ILE A 150 -14.16 8.75 18.95
C ILE A 150 -13.17 8.76 17.78
N ARG A 151 -13.49 9.39 16.64
CA ARG A 151 -12.52 9.50 15.54
C ARG A 151 -11.46 10.55 15.86
N THR A 152 -10.44 10.14 16.59
CA THR A 152 -9.20 10.88 16.74
C THR A 152 -8.53 10.95 15.36
N GLU A 153 -8.08 12.13 14.93
CA GLU A 153 -7.60 12.37 13.55
C GLU A 153 -6.40 11.49 13.16
N TYR A 154 -5.66 10.97 14.15
CA TYR A 154 -4.45 10.16 13.98
C TYR A 154 -4.68 8.82 13.30
N TYR A 155 -5.83 8.19 13.49
CA TYR A 155 -6.10 6.89 12.90
C TYR A 155 -6.87 7.10 11.60
N THR A 156 -6.16 7.16 10.48
CA THR A 156 -6.80 6.99 9.18
C THR A 156 -7.53 5.65 9.19
N ALA A 157 -8.82 5.64 8.80
CA ALA A 157 -9.51 4.39 8.55
C ALA A 157 -8.68 3.62 7.52
N SER A 158 -8.08 2.51 7.94
CA SER A 158 -7.29 1.64 7.07
C SER A 158 -8.24 0.76 6.30
N ASN A 159 -9.17 1.39 5.60
CA ASN A 159 -10.23 0.71 4.90
C ASN A 159 -9.63 0.04 3.66
N ILE A 160 -9.73 -1.28 3.67
CA ILE A 160 -9.32 -2.20 2.60
C ILE A 160 -10.08 -1.87 1.31
N THR A 161 -11.28 -1.29 1.43
CA THR A 161 -12.08 -0.79 0.31
C THR A 161 -12.31 0.71 0.50
N ARG A 162 -11.80 1.56 -0.40
CA ARG A 162 -12.20 2.98 -0.43
C ARG A 162 -13.65 3.08 -0.89
N THR A 163 -14.56 3.21 0.05
CA THR A 163 -15.96 3.50 -0.25
C THR A 163 -16.14 4.99 -0.58
N SER A 164 -17.31 5.37 -1.09
CA SER A 164 -17.69 6.78 -1.19
C SER A 164 -17.59 7.49 0.17
N ALA A 165 -17.92 6.79 1.26
CA ALA A 165 -17.79 7.26 2.63
C ALA A 165 -16.35 7.67 3.00
N ASP A 166 -15.35 6.90 2.57
CA ASP A 166 -13.94 7.20 2.86
C ASP A 166 -13.47 8.47 2.16
N ILE A 167 -13.95 8.69 0.94
CA ILE A 167 -13.64 9.91 0.19
C ILE A 167 -14.32 11.12 0.83
N VAL A 168 -15.56 10.97 1.28
CA VAL A 168 -16.28 12.02 2.03
C VAL A 168 -15.54 12.38 3.31
N LEU A 169 -15.04 11.39 4.05
CA LEU A 169 -14.23 11.62 5.25
C LEU A 169 -12.92 12.34 4.91
N ASP A 170 -12.25 11.95 3.83
CA ASP A 170 -11.03 12.61 3.34
C ASP A 170 -11.29 14.05 2.87
N ILE A 171 -12.45 14.31 2.24
CA ILE A 171 -12.92 15.66 1.86
C ILE A 171 -13.10 16.49 3.11
N TYR A 172 -13.78 15.95 4.13
CA TYR A 172 -13.98 16.59 5.42
C TYR A 172 -12.64 16.96 6.09
N LYS A 173 -11.67 16.03 6.11
CA LYS A 173 -10.32 16.28 6.66
C LYS A 173 -9.58 17.38 5.90
N ALA A 174 -9.62 17.37 4.56
CA ALA A 174 -8.96 18.39 3.75
C ALA A 174 -9.61 19.77 3.94
N MET A 175 -10.94 19.84 3.98
CA MET A 175 -11.70 21.05 4.33
C MET A 175 -11.39 21.55 5.73
N SER A 176 -11.31 20.67 6.73
CA SER A 176 -10.98 21.04 8.12
C SER A 176 -9.66 21.81 8.19
N ARG A 177 -8.64 21.36 7.46
CA ARG A 177 -7.34 22.06 7.37
C ARG A 177 -7.43 23.45 6.74
N VAL A 178 -8.31 23.64 5.75
CA VAL A 178 -8.57 24.96 5.14
C VAL A 178 -9.26 25.88 6.16
N VAL A 179 -10.25 25.38 6.89
CA VAL A 179 -10.95 26.12 7.95
C VAL A 179 -10.01 26.45 9.11
N ALA A 180 -9.10 25.55 9.49
CA ALA A 180 -8.10 25.79 10.52
C ALA A 180 -7.18 26.96 10.16
N TYR A 181 -6.66 26.99 8.93
CA TYR A 181 -5.86 28.11 8.45
C TYR A 181 -6.68 29.42 8.45
N LEU A 182 -7.93 29.37 7.94
CA LEU A 182 -8.77 30.56 7.84
C LEU A 182 -9.18 31.13 9.20
N SER A 183 -9.47 30.26 10.17
CA SER A 183 -9.84 30.67 11.53
C SER A 183 -8.66 31.22 12.32
N ALA A 184 -7.43 30.75 12.05
CA ALA A 184 -6.21 31.35 12.58
C ALA A 184 -5.99 32.77 12.03
N SER A 185 -6.11 32.93 10.70
CA SER A 185 -5.85 34.19 9.98
C SER A 185 -6.96 35.24 10.06
N ASN A 186 -8.23 34.86 9.97
CA ASN A 186 -9.40 35.73 9.89
C ASN A 186 -10.48 35.34 10.92
N TRP A 187 -10.11 35.25 12.21
CA TRP A 187 -11.00 34.79 13.29
C TRP A 187 -12.33 35.54 13.37
N SER A 188 -12.35 36.87 13.23
CA SER A 188 -13.58 37.68 13.32
C SER A 188 -14.62 37.24 12.29
N VAL A 189 -14.20 37.04 11.03
CA VAL A 189 -15.08 36.63 9.92
C VAL A 189 -15.64 35.23 10.17
N VAL A 190 -14.79 34.29 10.57
CA VAL A 190 -15.19 32.90 10.87
C VAL A 190 -16.13 32.83 12.07
N PHE A 191 -15.78 33.50 13.17
CA PHE A 191 -16.58 33.51 14.39
C PHE A 191 -17.93 34.20 14.19
N SER A 192 -18.00 35.30 13.43
CA SER A 192 -19.28 35.93 13.07
C SER A 192 -20.23 34.96 12.36
N LYS A 193 -19.72 34.15 11.41
CA LYS A 193 -20.53 33.13 10.72
C LYS A 193 -21.02 32.05 11.70
N ILE A 194 -20.14 31.53 12.55
CA ILE A 194 -20.48 30.52 13.57
C ILE A 194 -21.54 31.07 14.54
N LYS A 195 -21.29 32.26 15.10
CA LYS A 195 -22.18 32.93 16.05
C LYS A 195 -23.56 33.19 15.47
N LEU A 196 -23.66 33.70 14.24
CA LEU A 196 -24.95 33.91 13.57
C LEU A 196 -25.73 32.59 13.40
N ARG A 197 -25.03 31.49 13.08
CA ARG A 197 -25.69 30.18 12.95
C ARG A 197 -26.20 29.66 14.29
N ILE A 198 -25.40 29.75 15.36
CA ILE A 198 -25.81 29.34 16.71
C ILE A 198 -27.01 30.17 17.19
N PHE A 199 -26.97 31.48 16.95
CA PHE A 199 -28.08 32.37 17.29
C PHE A 199 -29.36 31.94 16.58
N TYR A 200 -29.31 31.74 15.25
CA TYR A 200 -30.44 31.22 14.48
C TYR A 200 -30.99 29.90 15.05
N LEU A 201 -30.10 28.95 15.37
CA LEU A 201 -30.48 27.64 15.95
C LEU A 201 -31.11 27.76 17.34
N SER A 202 -30.81 28.82 18.09
CA SER A 202 -31.40 29.09 19.41
C SER A 202 -32.77 29.76 19.34
N THR A 203 -33.13 30.36 18.20
CA THR A 203 -34.39 31.10 18.01
C THR A 203 -35.36 30.43 17.04
N THR A 204 -34.91 29.42 16.28
CA THR A 204 -35.70 28.84 15.19
C THR A 204 -36.84 27.93 15.67
N THR A 205 -38.00 28.08 15.03
CA THR A 205 -39.18 27.25 15.21
C THR A 205 -39.19 25.98 14.34
N ASP A 206 -38.21 25.81 13.46
CA ASP A 206 -38.03 24.60 12.65
C ASP A 206 -37.63 23.39 13.52
N GLU A 207 -38.33 22.26 13.38
CA GLU A 207 -38.08 21.02 14.12
C GLU A 207 -36.72 20.40 13.84
N ASN A 208 -36.24 20.49 12.59
CA ASN A 208 -34.99 19.89 12.15
C ASN A 208 -34.12 20.91 11.40
N PRO A 209 -33.65 21.96 12.09
CA PRO A 209 -32.90 23.01 11.43
C PRO A 209 -31.52 22.49 11.01
N ASP A 210 -31.07 22.89 9.82
CA ASP A 210 -29.73 22.57 9.34
C ASP A 210 -28.66 23.12 10.30
N SER A 211 -27.81 22.21 10.79
CA SER A 211 -26.77 22.48 11.77
C SER A 211 -25.35 22.26 11.23
N SER A 212 -25.19 21.93 9.94
CA SER A 212 -23.90 21.62 9.31
C SER A 212 -22.82 22.69 9.57
N ASP A 213 -23.18 23.97 9.46
CA ASP A 213 -22.27 25.10 9.72
C ASP A 213 -21.75 25.18 11.18
N THR A 214 -22.39 24.51 12.14
CA THR A 214 -21.85 24.46 13.52
C THR A 214 -20.54 23.68 13.58
N ARG A 215 -20.30 22.76 12.62
CA ARG A 215 -19.08 21.96 12.51
C ARG A 215 -17.85 22.76 12.12
N PHE A 216 -18.00 24.00 11.64
CA PHE A 216 -16.83 24.88 11.49
C PHE A 216 -16.06 25.03 12.81
N LEU A 217 -16.76 24.97 13.95
CA LEU A 217 -16.14 25.16 15.25
C LEU A 217 -15.13 24.04 15.61
N GLU A 218 -15.41 22.77 15.26
CA GLU A 218 -14.46 21.67 15.50
C GLU A 218 -13.24 21.72 14.58
N CYS A 219 -13.31 22.47 13.48
CA CYS A 219 -12.21 22.68 12.53
C CYS A 219 -11.39 23.94 12.81
N CYS A 220 -11.79 24.76 13.80
CA CYS A 220 -11.14 26.04 14.06
C CYS A 220 -9.80 25.88 14.79
N SER A 221 -8.84 26.73 14.44
CA SER A 221 -7.61 26.94 15.20
C SER A 221 -7.90 27.85 16.40
N LEU A 222 -8.34 27.23 17.50
CA LEU A 222 -8.75 27.91 18.72
C LEU A 222 -7.57 27.98 19.70
N ASN A 223 -7.05 29.17 19.97
CA ASN A 223 -6.20 29.45 21.13
C ASN A 223 -7.08 29.71 22.38
N ALA A 224 -6.47 29.87 23.56
CA ALA A 224 -7.16 30.00 24.84
C ALA A 224 -8.18 31.15 24.82
N LYS A 225 -7.80 32.31 24.27
CA LYS A 225 -8.68 33.48 24.14
C LYS A 225 -9.88 33.20 23.25
N ARG A 226 -9.68 32.61 22.07
CA ARG A 226 -10.75 32.25 21.13
C ARG A 226 -11.68 31.20 21.74
N LEU A 227 -11.11 30.20 22.42
CA LEU A 227 -11.88 29.18 23.13
C LEU A 227 -12.74 29.79 24.24
N SER A 228 -12.20 30.72 25.04
CA SER A 228 -12.97 31.44 26.06
C SER A 228 -14.15 32.23 25.49
N ILE A 229 -13.97 32.89 24.34
CA ILE A 229 -15.06 33.60 23.64
C ILE A 229 -16.14 32.62 23.20
N VAL A 230 -15.75 31.48 22.62
CA VAL A 230 -16.69 30.42 22.21
C VAL A 230 -17.47 29.88 23.41
N LEU A 231 -16.78 29.55 24.51
CA LEU A 231 -17.42 29.02 25.72
C LEU A 231 -18.39 30.03 26.33
N GLY A 232 -18.03 31.31 26.35
CA GLY A 232 -18.90 32.38 26.82
C GLY A 232 -20.20 32.49 26.01
N GLU A 233 -20.08 32.44 24.67
CA GLU A 233 -21.25 32.43 23.78
C GLU A 233 -22.12 31.18 24.02
N MET A 234 -21.49 30.00 24.13
CA MET A 234 -22.19 28.74 24.42
C MET A 234 -22.94 28.78 25.76
N CYS A 235 -22.35 29.32 26.81
CA CYS A 235 -23.04 29.45 28.09
C CYS A 235 -24.35 30.23 27.97
N ALA A 236 -24.39 31.26 27.11
CA ALA A 236 -25.57 32.09 26.89
C ALA A 236 -26.63 31.41 26.00
N THR A 237 -26.21 30.68 24.96
CA THR A 237 -27.13 30.17 23.93
C THR A 237 -27.50 28.69 24.10
N PHE A 238 -26.62 27.86 24.69
CA PHE A 238 -26.77 26.41 24.75
C PHE A 238 -28.08 25.94 25.42
N PRO A 239 -28.56 26.54 26.52
CA PRO A 239 -29.84 26.17 27.13
C PRO A 239 -31.05 26.39 26.20
N ASN A 240 -30.95 27.35 25.29
CA ASN A 240 -32.03 27.73 24.37
C ASN A 240 -32.05 26.89 23.09
N LEU A 241 -30.98 26.14 22.82
CA LEU A 241 -30.93 25.22 21.69
C LEU A 241 -31.91 24.05 21.87
N ARG A 242 -32.43 23.53 20.77
CA ARG A 242 -33.20 22.28 20.76
C ARG A 242 -32.36 21.12 21.28
N LYS A 243 -32.99 20.13 21.91
CA LYS A 243 -32.31 18.98 22.51
C LYS A 243 -31.42 18.21 21.53
N SER A 244 -31.84 18.03 20.28
CA SER A 244 -31.03 17.42 19.22
C SER A 244 -29.79 18.25 18.90
N THR A 245 -29.97 19.56 18.71
CA THR A 245 -28.88 20.52 18.47
C THR A 245 -27.92 20.64 19.65
N GLN A 246 -28.40 20.57 20.89
CA GLN A 246 -27.55 20.54 22.09
C GLN A 246 -26.57 19.36 22.05
N LEU A 247 -27.03 18.18 21.62
CA LEU A 247 -26.17 17.01 21.49
C LEU A 247 -25.14 17.15 20.35
N ILE A 248 -25.53 17.75 19.22
CA ILE A 248 -24.61 18.06 18.11
C ILE A 248 -23.51 19.00 18.58
N VAL A 249 -23.91 20.13 19.15
CA VAL A 249 -22.98 21.16 19.63
C VAL A 249 -22.11 20.61 20.76
N ALA A 250 -22.64 19.73 21.61
CA ALA A 250 -21.84 19.11 22.67
C ALA A 250 -20.70 18.23 22.13
N ALA A 251 -20.97 17.43 21.09
CA ALA A 251 -19.95 16.62 20.43
C ALA A 251 -18.88 17.50 19.75
N ILE A 252 -19.31 18.57 19.06
CA ILE A 252 -18.42 19.55 18.41
C ILE A 252 -17.55 20.26 19.44
N LEU A 253 -18.10 20.68 20.58
CA LEU A 253 -17.35 21.34 21.64
C LEU A 253 -16.28 20.44 22.26
N ARG A 254 -16.57 19.15 22.47
CA ARG A 254 -15.56 18.20 22.94
C ARG A 254 -14.35 18.18 21.99
N ARG A 255 -14.60 18.13 20.67
CA ARG A 255 -13.55 18.12 19.64
C ARG A 255 -12.81 19.46 19.55
N ALA A 256 -13.52 20.58 19.66
CA ALA A 256 -12.92 21.91 19.71
C ALA A 256 -11.95 22.08 20.90
N ILE A 257 -12.32 21.58 22.09
CA ILE A 257 -11.45 21.60 23.28
C ILE A 257 -10.23 20.70 23.06
N TRP A 258 -10.40 19.50 22.49
CA TRP A 258 -9.27 18.65 22.11
C TRP A 258 -8.36 19.34 21.10
N GLY A 259 -8.92 19.94 20.04
CA GLY A 259 -8.17 20.68 19.04
C GLY A 259 -7.32 21.79 19.65
N TRP A 260 -7.81 22.49 20.67
CA TRP A 260 -7.01 23.46 21.43
C TRP A 260 -5.84 22.80 22.17
N ILE A 261 -6.07 21.72 22.93
CA ILE A 261 -5.01 21.01 23.68
C ILE A 261 -3.91 20.49 22.72
N GLU A 262 -4.30 19.96 21.56
CA GLU A 262 -3.38 19.37 20.58
C GLU A 262 -2.60 20.45 19.79
N THR A 263 -3.26 21.56 19.46
CA THR A 263 -2.68 22.65 18.64
C THR A 263 -1.87 23.64 19.49
N TYR A 264 -2.30 23.89 20.73
CA TYR A 264 -1.70 24.86 21.66
C TYR A 264 -1.35 24.22 23.02
N PRO A 265 -0.49 23.18 23.04
CA PRO A 265 -0.17 22.45 24.27
C PRO A 265 0.51 23.34 25.34
N GLY A 266 1.23 24.39 24.92
CA GLY A 266 1.84 25.36 25.84
C GLY A 266 0.81 26.14 26.66
N GLU A 267 -0.31 26.55 26.06
CA GLU A 267 -1.39 27.25 26.76
C GLU A 267 -2.10 26.32 27.77
N PHE A 268 -2.29 25.04 27.41
CA PHE A 268 -2.82 24.04 28.32
C PHE A 268 -1.91 23.83 29.53
N MET A 269 -0.59 23.77 29.33
CA MET A 269 0.38 23.72 30.42
C MET A 269 0.31 24.96 31.31
N GLN A 270 0.28 26.16 30.74
CA GLN A 270 0.16 27.42 31.48
C GLN A 270 -1.12 27.46 32.31
N LEU A 271 -2.24 26.95 31.78
CA LEU A 271 -3.50 26.85 32.50
C LEU A 271 -3.32 26.01 33.79
N TYR A 272 -2.70 24.83 33.70
CA TYR A 272 -2.45 23.98 34.86
C TYR A 272 -1.38 24.53 35.82
N GLN A 273 -0.36 25.23 35.32
CA GLN A 273 0.62 25.94 36.16
C GLN A 273 -0.05 27.05 36.97
N SER A 274 -0.98 27.79 36.36
CA SER A 274 -1.71 28.88 37.02
C SER A 274 -2.70 28.39 38.08
N GLN A 275 -3.11 27.12 38.00
CA GLN A 275 -4.17 26.52 38.82
C GLN A 275 -5.49 27.30 38.81
N LYS A 276 -5.76 28.03 37.73
CA LYS A 276 -7.03 28.77 37.53
C LYS A 276 -7.82 28.12 36.42
N LYS A 277 -9.15 28.18 36.52
CA LYS A 277 -10.04 27.80 35.42
C LYS A 277 -9.89 28.75 34.22
N LEU A 278 -10.14 28.24 33.03
CA LEU A 278 -10.17 29.02 31.80
C LEU A 278 -11.33 30.02 31.82
N ASP A 279 -11.14 31.20 31.23
CA ASP A 279 -12.20 32.18 31.04
C ASP A 279 -13.31 31.64 30.10
N GLY A 280 -14.52 32.22 30.19
CA GLY A 280 -15.66 31.82 29.36
C GLY A 280 -16.67 30.89 30.04
N GLY A 281 -16.51 30.62 31.35
CA GLY A 281 -17.49 29.88 32.16
C GLY A 281 -17.59 28.38 31.89
N PRO A 282 -16.48 27.63 31.71
CA PRO A 282 -16.54 26.17 31.50
C PRO A 282 -17.27 25.41 32.61
N ASP A 283 -17.22 25.92 33.85
CA ASP A 283 -17.94 25.37 35.00
C ASP A 283 -19.46 25.58 34.93
N VAL A 284 -19.91 26.69 34.35
CA VAL A 284 -21.34 26.96 34.13
C VAL A 284 -21.88 25.99 33.09
N LEU A 285 -21.16 25.83 31.98
CA LEU A 285 -21.55 24.89 30.92
C LEU A 285 -21.51 23.44 31.42
N PHE A 286 -20.56 23.08 32.29
CA PHE A 286 -20.51 21.76 32.94
C PHE A 286 -21.80 21.47 33.72
N ASP A 287 -22.27 22.44 34.52
CA ASP A 287 -23.49 22.31 35.32
C ASP A 287 -24.76 22.20 34.45
N ILE A 288 -24.82 22.96 33.34
CA ILE A 288 -25.88 22.84 32.33
C ILE A 288 -25.89 21.42 31.75
N CYS A 289 -24.74 20.92 31.27
CA CYS A 289 -24.62 19.57 30.73
C CYS A 289 -25.00 18.49 31.77
N LEU A 290 -24.62 18.68 33.03
CA LEU A 290 -24.95 17.76 34.12
C LEU A 290 -26.46 17.62 34.31
N SER A 291 -27.19 18.75 34.25
CA SER A 291 -28.65 18.75 34.38
C SER A 291 -29.36 18.06 33.20
N LEU A 292 -28.74 18.04 32.02
CA LEU A 292 -29.31 17.48 30.79
C LEU A 292 -29.02 15.99 30.61
N ALA A 293 -28.05 15.43 31.34
CA ALA A 293 -27.56 14.06 31.22
C ALA A 293 -28.47 13.01 31.91
N ASP A 294 -29.76 13.02 31.60
CA ASP A 294 -30.81 12.19 32.23
C ASP A 294 -30.90 10.75 31.68
N THR A 295 -30.63 10.55 30.39
CA THR A 295 -30.75 9.26 29.69
C THR A 295 -29.38 8.73 29.26
N THR A 296 -29.26 7.40 29.10
CA THR A 296 -28.02 6.76 28.64
C THR A 296 -27.49 7.36 27.33
N ARG A 297 -28.37 7.62 26.37
CA ARG A 297 -27.99 8.21 25.07
C ARG A 297 -27.44 9.63 25.21
N LYS A 298 -28.04 10.47 26.06
CA LYS A 298 -27.51 11.82 26.33
C LYS A 298 -26.21 11.76 27.11
N LYS A 299 -26.10 10.89 28.11
CA LYS A 299 -24.86 10.64 28.88
C LYS A 299 -23.71 10.27 27.95
N ALA A 300 -23.97 9.44 26.94
CA ALA A 300 -22.96 9.00 25.98
C ALA A 300 -22.28 10.15 25.21
N ILE A 301 -22.93 11.31 25.09
CA ILE A 301 -22.40 12.50 24.41
C ILE A 301 -21.96 13.57 25.43
N LEU A 302 -22.73 13.75 26.50
CA LEU A 302 -22.50 14.80 27.48
C LEU A 302 -21.39 14.45 28.48
N TRP A 303 -21.22 13.20 28.91
CA TRP A 303 -20.15 12.83 29.86
C TRP A 303 -18.75 13.11 29.31
N PRO A 304 -18.44 12.79 28.03
CA PRO A 304 -17.15 13.15 27.49
C PRO A 304 -16.94 14.67 27.38
N LEU A 305 -17.97 15.45 26.99
CA LEU A 305 -17.88 16.92 27.04
C LEU A 305 -17.65 17.42 28.48
N GLN A 306 -18.38 16.89 29.45
CA GLN A 306 -18.22 17.25 30.86
C GLN A 306 -16.80 16.95 31.37
N THR A 307 -16.20 15.85 30.91
CA THR A 307 -14.80 15.52 31.19
C THR A 307 -13.87 16.59 30.62
N MET A 308 -14.07 17.01 29.37
CA MET A 308 -13.26 18.09 28.76
C MET A 308 -13.47 19.44 29.44
N LEU A 309 -14.70 19.81 29.82
CA LEU A 309 -14.98 21.04 30.57
C LEU A 309 -14.35 21.03 31.97
N LEU A 310 -14.30 19.86 32.61
CA LEU A 310 -13.59 19.68 33.87
C LEU A 310 -12.07 19.88 33.71
N LEU A 311 -11.48 19.43 32.60
CA LEU A 311 -10.07 19.66 32.27
C LEU A 311 -9.72 21.14 32.12
N LEU A 312 -10.69 21.99 31.76
CA LEU A 312 -10.55 23.45 31.71
C LEU A 312 -10.65 24.13 33.09
N CYS A 313 -10.82 23.35 34.16
CA CYS A 313 -10.92 23.84 35.54
C CYS A 313 -9.85 23.19 36.47
N PRO A 314 -8.55 23.53 36.32
CA PRO A 314 -7.46 22.96 37.13
C PRO A 314 -7.55 23.27 38.62
N ASP A 315 -8.20 24.36 39.01
CA ASP A 315 -8.52 24.71 40.40
C ASP A 315 -9.25 23.57 41.11
N PHE A 316 -10.24 22.97 40.44
CA PHE A 316 -10.97 21.81 40.97
C PHE A 316 -10.16 20.51 40.92
N ILE A 317 -9.41 20.26 39.84
CA ILE A 317 -8.54 19.06 39.73
C ILE A 317 -7.49 19.02 40.84
N THR A 318 -6.90 20.17 41.14
CA THR A 318 -5.89 20.32 42.21
C THR A 318 -6.48 20.10 43.59
N LEU A 319 -7.71 20.58 43.83
CA LEU A 319 -8.42 20.31 45.08
C LEU A 319 -8.69 18.82 45.28
N LEU A 320 -9.08 18.11 44.21
CA LEU A 320 -9.42 16.69 44.24
C LEU A 320 -8.20 15.77 44.34
N ALA A 321 -7.05 16.18 43.78
CA ALA A 321 -5.80 15.45 43.89
C ALA A 321 -5.20 15.46 45.31
N ASN A 322 -5.67 16.35 46.20
CA ASN A 322 -5.18 16.50 47.56
C ASN A 322 -6.06 15.75 48.58
N PRO A 323 -5.54 14.69 49.23
CA PRO A 323 -6.33 13.86 50.14
C PRO A 323 -6.77 14.55 51.44
N ASP A 324 -6.21 15.71 51.79
CA ASP A 324 -6.58 16.44 53.02
C ASP A 324 -7.78 17.39 52.84
N ASN A 325 -8.20 17.66 51.60
CA ASN A 325 -9.22 18.69 51.27
C ASN A 325 -10.64 18.13 51.03
N HIS A 326 -10.91 16.87 51.36
CA HIS A 326 -12.19 16.18 51.12
C HIS A 326 -13.43 16.83 51.75
N ARG A 327 -13.28 17.85 52.62
CA ARG A 327 -14.37 18.42 53.41
C ARG A 327 -15.11 19.61 52.77
N ASN A 328 -14.60 20.20 51.67
CA ASN A 328 -15.24 21.34 50.99
C ASN A 328 -15.23 21.19 49.45
N ILE A 329 -15.58 20.01 48.94
CA ILE A 329 -15.65 19.76 47.51
C ILE A 329 -16.86 20.49 46.92
N GLY A 330 -16.68 21.23 45.83
CA GLY A 330 -17.79 21.70 44.99
C GLY A 330 -18.66 20.49 44.59
N ALA A 331 -19.82 20.36 45.25
CA ALA A 331 -20.50 19.07 45.47
C ALA A 331 -20.77 18.26 44.20
N LYS A 332 -20.95 18.90 43.04
CA LYS A 332 -21.36 18.25 41.79
C LYS A 332 -20.20 17.61 41.00
N LYS A 333 -19.04 18.28 40.88
CA LYS A 333 -17.90 17.80 40.06
C LYS A 333 -17.21 16.58 40.69
N GLY A 334 -17.03 16.59 42.02
CA GLY A 334 -16.51 15.43 42.75
C GLY A 334 -17.45 14.22 42.66
N VAL A 335 -18.77 14.44 42.78
CA VAL A 335 -19.78 13.38 42.59
C VAL A 335 -19.76 12.81 41.18
N PHE A 336 -19.55 13.65 40.16
CA PHE A 336 -19.40 13.19 38.78
C PHE A 336 -18.20 12.25 38.60
N LEU A 337 -17.02 12.62 39.11
CA LEU A 337 -15.84 11.74 39.06
C LEU A 337 -16.02 10.45 39.86
N ALA A 338 -16.63 10.50 41.04
CA ALA A 338 -16.97 9.31 41.80
C ALA A 338 -17.95 8.40 41.02
N THR A 339 -18.92 9.01 40.31
CA THR A 339 -19.85 8.30 39.43
C THR A 339 -19.12 7.64 38.26
N LEU A 340 -18.17 8.32 37.63
CA LEU A 340 -17.32 7.74 36.58
C LEU A 340 -16.53 6.55 37.11
N LYS A 341 -15.86 6.69 38.27
CA LYS A 341 -15.05 5.62 38.89
C LYS A 341 -15.89 4.38 39.18
N ASN A 342 -17.07 4.58 39.76
CA ASN A 342 -18.01 3.49 40.02
C ASN A 342 -18.57 2.86 38.74
N SER A 343 -18.75 3.65 37.67
CA SER A 343 -19.28 3.19 36.39
C SER A 343 -18.27 2.38 35.57
N LEU A 344 -16.97 2.48 35.87
CA LEU A 344 -15.89 1.76 35.16
C LEU A 344 -15.90 0.25 35.46
N LYS A 345 -16.53 -0.19 36.55
CA LYS A 345 -16.74 -1.60 36.85
C LYS A 345 -17.60 -2.27 35.76
N PRO A 346 -17.43 -3.59 35.50
CA PRO A 346 -18.15 -4.27 34.42
C PRO A 346 -19.66 -4.02 34.45
N GLY A 347 -20.19 -3.45 33.37
CA GLY A 347 -21.60 -3.06 33.27
C GLY A 347 -21.89 -2.18 32.05
N ARG A 348 -23.16 -1.80 31.86
CA ARG A 348 -23.62 -1.05 30.68
C ARG A 348 -22.91 0.29 30.45
N MET A 349 -22.46 0.94 31.52
CA MET A 349 -21.82 2.27 31.46
C MET A 349 -20.30 2.21 31.46
N ALA A 350 -19.70 1.01 31.53
CA ALA A 350 -18.26 0.83 31.67
C ALA A 350 -17.48 1.35 30.47
N GLU A 351 -17.98 1.09 29.25
CA GLU A 351 -17.40 1.63 28.01
C GLU A 351 -17.40 3.16 28.00
N LEU A 352 -18.51 3.79 28.43
CA LEU A 352 -18.61 5.24 28.48
C LEU A 352 -17.67 5.85 29.52
N ALA A 353 -17.56 5.22 30.70
CA ALA A 353 -16.59 5.62 31.71
C ALA A 353 -15.15 5.49 31.18
N ALA A 354 -14.85 4.40 30.47
CA ALA A 354 -13.55 4.19 29.85
C ALA A 354 -13.20 5.27 28.83
N ILE A 355 -14.14 5.70 27.97
CA ILE A 355 -13.93 6.83 27.04
C ILE A 355 -13.53 8.10 27.79
N CYS A 356 -14.22 8.44 28.88
CA CYS A 356 -13.93 9.62 29.69
C CYS A 356 -12.56 9.53 30.38
N TYR A 357 -12.19 8.34 30.87
CA TYR A 357 -10.88 8.15 31.50
C TYR A 357 -9.72 8.10 30.52
N VAL A 358 -9.94 7.62 29.30
CA VAL A 358 -8.95 7.74 28.22
C VAL A 358 -8.72 9.21 27.88
N ASP A 359 -9.77 10.06 27.83
CA ASP A 359 -9.60 11.50 27.66
C ASP A 359 -8.72 12.12 28.77
N LEU A 360 -8.99 11.76 30.03
CA LEU A 360 -8.20 12.22 31.18
C LEU A 360 -6.74 11.78 31.10
N CYS A 361 -6.49 10.50 30.76
CA CYS A 361 -5.15 9.95 30.59
C CYS A 361 -4.40 10.64 29.45
N LYS A 362 -5.06 10.87 28.30
CA LYS A 362 -4.49 11.60 27.16
C LYS A 362 -4.12 13.03 27.56
N ALA A 363 -5.00 13.74 28.26
CA ALA A 363 -4.75 15.12 28.68
C ALA A 363 -3.54 15.20 29.62
N ALA A 364 -3.36 14.22 30.50
CA ALA A 364 -2.19 14.12 31.36
C ALA A 364 -0.86 13.92 30.60
N THR A 365 -0.88 13.48 29.33
CA THR A 365 0.32 13.40 28.48
C THR A 365 0.77 14.75 27.92
N TYR A 366 -0.09 15.77 27.96
CA TYR A 366 0.21 17.13 27.51
C TYR A 366 0.88 18.01 28.57
N VAL A 367 1.18 17.45 29.74
CA VAL A 367 1.98 18.10 30.79
C VAL A 367 3.21 17.25 31.15
N PRO A 368 4.36 17.83 31.52
CA PRO A 368 5.54 17.09 31.97
C PRO A 368 5.30 16.18 33.18
N LYS A 369 6.17 15.17 33.36
CA LYS A 369 6.14 14.26 34.52
C LYS A 369 6.75 14.92 35.76
N THR A 370 6.03 15.86 36.35
CA THR A 370 6.40 16.54 37.60
C THR A 370 5.18 16.63 38.53
N ASP A 371 5.41 16.56 39.83
CA ASP A 371 4.34 16.63 40.85
C ASP A 371 3.59 17.96 40.87
N ALA A 372 4.11 18.98 40.19
CA ALA A 372 3.46 20.28 39.99
C ALA A 372 2.12 20.20 39.25
N TYR A 373 1.87 19.15 38.46
CA TYR A 373 0.65 19.01 37.66
C TYR A 373 -0.31 18.00 38.28
N SER A 374 -1.31 18.52 39.00
CA SER A 374 -2.30 17.73 39.76
C SER A 374 -3.07 16.69 38.94
N ILE A 375 -3.26 16.90 37.64
CA ILE A 375 -3.91 15.93 36.74
C ILE A 375 -3.20 14.57 36.71
N ARG A 376 -1.85 14.53 36.85
CA ARG A 376 -1.10 13.27 36.84
C ARG A 376 -1.33 12.42 38.08
N ASN A 377 -1.74 13.03 39.20
CA ASN A 377 -1.99 12.33 40.46
C ASN A 377 -3.29 11.52 40.43
N LEU A 378 -4.22 11.86 39.52
CA LEU A 378 -5.50 11.14 39.37
C LEU A 378 -5.37 9.82 38.58
N ILE A 379 -4.30 9.66 37.79
CA ILE A 379 -4.15 8.56 36.83
C ILE A 379 -3.89 7.20 37.51
N PRO A 380 -2.99 7.06 38.51
CA PRO A 380 -2.68 5.76 39.10
C PRO A 380 -3.89 5.05 39.74
N GLU A 381 -4.87 5.80 40.22
CA GLU A 381 -6.10 5.26 40.83
C GLU A 381 -7.09 4.64 39.83
N VAL A 382 -6.88 4.86 38.54
CA VAL A 382 -7.81 4.43 37.48
C VAL A 382 -7.13 3.58 36.41
N GLU A 383 -5.80 3.65 36.29
CA GLU A 383 -5.03 2.89 35.30
C GLU A 383 -5.33 1.39 35.34
N ASN A 384 -5.40 0.79 36.54
CA ASN A 384 -5.62 -0.64 36.70
C ASN A 384 -7.03 -1.08 36.32
N GLU A 385 -8.05 -0.35 36.78
CA GLU A 385 -9.45 -0.62 36.44
C GLU A 385 -9.70 -0.39 34.95
N LEU A 386 -9.13 0.67 34.37
CA LEU A 386 -9.25 0.96 32.95
C LEU A 386 -8.62 -0.14 32.09
N ARG A 387 -7.44 -0.63 32.48
CA ARG A 387 -6.79 -1.76 31.81
C ARG A 387 -7.64 -3.03 31.93
N GLY A 388 -8.13 -3.34 33.12
CA GLY A 388 -8.99 -4.51 33.34
C GLY A 388 -10.28 -4.47 32.52
N GLN A 389 -10.83 -3.28 32.27
CA GLN A 389 -12.05 -3.12 31.47
C GLN A 389 -11.80 -3.15 29.95
N LEU A 390 -10.67 -2.63 29.47
CA LEU A 390 -10.39 -2.49 28.03
C LEU A 390 -9.59 -3.66 27.44
N PHE A 391 -8.72 -4.30 28.23
CA PHE A 391 -7.80 -5.35 27.79
C PHE A 391 -8.09 -6.71 28.46
N ASP A 392 -9.39 -7.04 28.60
CA ASP A 392 -9.83 -8.37 29.06
C ASP A 392 -9.82 -9.36 27.87
N ALA A 393 -8.87 -10.29 27.88
CA ALA A 393 -8.74 -11.31 26.84
C ALA A 393 -9.83 -12.40 26.93
N GLU A 394 -10.44 -12.61 28.11
CA GLU A 394 -11.54 -13.57 28.29
C GLU A 394 -12.88 -12.98 27.81
N LYS A 395 -13.04 -11.66 27.91
CA LYS A 395 -14.24 -10.93 27.47
C LYS A 395 -13.87 -9.73 26.57
N PRO A 396 -13.34 -9.99 25.36
CA PRO A 396 -12.96 -8.92 24.46
C PRO A 396 -14.16 -8.12 23.98
N LEU A 397 -13.93 -6.82 23.76
CA LEU A 397 -14.90 -5.94 23.09
C LEU A 397 -15.15 -6.43 21.65
N ILE A 398 -16.39 -6.31 21.17
CA ILE A 398 -16.78 -6.79 19.84
C ILE A 398 -16.57 -5.66 18.82
N ALA A 399 -15.67 -5.86 17.86
CA ALA A 399 -15.25 -4.84 16.89
C ALA A 399 -16.37 -4.33 15.94
N ASP A 400 -17.42 -5.14 15.70
CA ASP A 400 -18.49 -4.89 14.71
C ASP A 400 -19.85 -4.50 15.34
N SER A 401 -19.93 -4.33 16.67
CA SER A 401 -21.16 -3.86 17.31
C SER A 401 -21.31 -2.35 17.11
N LEU A 402 -21.67 -1.94 15.88
CA LEU A 402 -21.88 -0.53 15.51
C LEU A 402 -22.94 0.15 16.40
N MET A 403 -23.81 -0.58 17.10
CA MET A 403 -24.67 0.03 18.10
C MET A 403 -24.33 -0.55 19.48
N SER A 404 -23.52 0.17 20.26
CA SER A 404 -23.30 -0.15 21.67
C SER A 404 -24.64 -0.12 22.40
N GLY A 405 -24.75 -0.82 23.55
CA GLY A 405 -25.87 -0.72 24.47
C GLY A 405 -26.14 0.71 24.98
N LEU A 406 -25.27 1.66 24.62
CA LEU A 406 -25.36 3.10 24.84
C LEU A 406 -26.22 3.86 23.79
N GLY A 407 -26.59 3.24 22.68
CA GLY A 407 -27.29 3.90 21.57
C GLY A 407 -26.39 4.77 20.70
N ILE A 408 -25.09 4.49 20.73
CA ILE A 408 -24.02 5.12 19.92
C ILE A 408 -23.05 4.03 19.39
N ILE A 409 -22.47 4.26 18.22
CA ILE A 409 -21.29 3.62 17.62
C ILE A 409 -20.05 4.04 18.39
N VAL A 410 -19.28 3.05 18.83
CA VAL A 410 -17.98 3.23 19.49
C VAL A 410 -16.95 2.53 18.62
N ASP A 411 -15.96 3.26 18.12
CA ASP A 411 -14.83 2.64 17.43
C ASP A 411 -13.85 2.08 18.46
N HIS A 412 -14.03 0.80 18.80
CA HIS A 412 -13.18 0.11 19.77
C HIS A 412 -11.70 0.05 19.35
N ARG A 413 -11.39 0.06 18.04
CA ARG A 413 -10.00 0.04 17.55
C ARG A 413 -9.30 1.35 17.95
N SER A 414 -9.96 2.48 17.69
CA SER A 414 -9.43 3.81 18.03
C SER A 414 -9.38 4.06 19.53
N LEU A 415 -10.40 3.62 20.29
CA LEU A 415 -10.41 3.76 21.75
C LEU A 415 -9.24 3.01 22.42
N LEU A 416 -9.02 1.76 22.02
CA LEU A 416 -7.91 0.95 22.54
C LEU A 416 -6.56 1.52 22.12
N ALA A 417 -6.43 1.97 20.86
CA ALA A 417 -5.21 2.61 20.38
C ALA A 417 -4.89 3.89 21.18
N ASP A 418 -5.88 4.76 21.41
CA ASP A 418 -5.73 5.97 22.23
C ASP A 418 -5.33 5.67 23.67
N CYS A 419 -5.91 4.61 24.25
CA CYS A 419 -5.50 4.13 25.57
C CYS A 419 -4.04 3.67 25.56
N LEU A 420 -3.61 2.86 24.58
CA LEU A 420 -2.23 2.39 24.45
C LEU A 420 -1.23 3.55 24.28
N VAL A 421 -1.56 4.55 23.45
CA VAL A 421 -0.73 5.75 23.27
C VAL A 421 -0.62 6.53 24.58
N ALA A 422 -1.74 6.75 25.28
CA ALA A 422 -1.74 7.45 26.56
C ALA A 422 -0.91 6.71 27.61
N MET A 423 -1.11 5.40 27.79
CA MET A 423 -0.38 4.59 28.75
C MET A 423 1.12 4.51 28.43
N PHE A 424 1.49 4.43 27.16
CA PHE A 424 2.89 4.48 26.73
C PHE A 424 3.53 5.83 27.07
N ARG A 425 2.85 6.96 26.82
CA ARG A 425 3.37 8.31 27.15
C ARG A 425 3.43 8.56 28.66
N LEU A 426 2.50 8.00 29.43
CA LEU A 426 2.47 8.13 30.90
C LEU A 426 3.54 7.27 31.58
N ASN A 427 3.69 6.01 31.16
CA ASN A 427 4.65 5.05 31.71
C ASN A 427 5.21 4.10 30.63
N PRO A 428 6.22 4.54 29.86
CA PRO A 428 6.74 3.79 28.71
C PRO A 428 7.27 2.40 29.10
N ARG A 429 7.93 2.31 30.26
CA ARG A 429 8.52 1.07 30.77
C ARG A 429 7.46 0.01 31.09
N HIS A 430 6.37 0.41 31.74
CA HIS A 430 5.28 -0.51 32.07
C HIS A 430 4.54 -0.96 30.81
N ALA A 431 4.23 -0.01 29.92
CA ALA A 431 3.55 -0.30 28.65
C ALA A 431 4.33 -1.31 27.80
N LEU A 432 5.65 -1.11 27.64
CA LEU A 432 6.49 -2.01 26.84
C LEU A 432 6.73 -3.39 27.48
N ARG A 433 6.79 -3.48 28.81
CA ARG A 433 7.07 -4.75 29.51
C ARG A 433 5.85 -5.62 29.73
N SER A 434 4.66 -5.02 29.85
CA SER A 434 3.44 -5.76 30.24
C SER A 434 2.33 -5.60 29.22
N LEU A 435 2.00 -4.37 28.82
CA LEU A 435 0.79 -4.11 28.04
C LEU A 435 0.94 -4.47 26.55
N PHE A 436 2.04 -4.07 25.92
CA PHE A 436 2.30 -4.35 24.51
C PHE A 436 2.50 -5.86 24.27
N PRO A 437 3.32 -6.59 25.07
CA PRO A 437 3.45 -8.04 24.93
C PRO A 437 2.13 -8.78 25.10
N ALA A 438 1.29 -8.40 26.07
CA ALA A 438 -0.04 -9.00 26.28
C ALA A 438 -0.95 -8.86 25.04
N CYS A 439 -0.85 -7.76 24.29
CA CYS A 439 -1.59 -7.57 23.05
C CYS A 439 -1.06 -8.44 21.89
N LEU A 440 0.21 -8.85 21.94
CA LEU A 440 0.88 -9.65 20.91
C LEU A 440 0.83 -11.16 21.18
N GLU A 441 0.33 -11.59 22.34
CA GLU A 441 0.24 -13.01 22.66
C GLU A 441 -0.51 -13.80 21.57
N PRO A 442 -0.15 -15.06 21.33
CA PRO A 442 -0.82 -15.88 20.32
C PRO A 442 -2.34 -16.01 20.51
N ARG A 443 -2.79 -16.01 21.78
CA ARG A 443 -4.21 -16.09 22.16
C ARG A 443 -4.90 -14.73 22.27
N ALA A 444 -4.16 -13.62 22.14
CA ALA A 444 -4.74 -12.29 22.24
C ALA A 444 -5.74 -12.04 21.09
N PRO A 445 -6.89 -11.41 21.37
CA PRO A 445 -7.86 -10.98 20.37
C PRO A 445 -7.22 -10.17 19.22
N THR A 446 -7.67 -10.38 17.98
CA THR A 446 -7.20 -9.62 16.81
C THR A 446 -7.37 -8.10 17.00
N LEU A 447 -8.45 -7.68 17.67
CA LEU A 447 -8.71 -6.29 18.02
C LEU A 447 -7.55 -5.66 18.81
N PHE A 448 -6.93 -6.39 19.75
CA PHE A 448 -5.80 -5.87 20.53
C PHE A 448 -4.57 -5.69 19.64
N LYS A 449 -4.32 -6.62 18.72
CA LYS A 449 -3.22 -6.54 17.75
C LYS A 449 -3.39 -5.34 16.81
N ILE A 450 -4.58 -5.18 16.23
CA ILE A 450 -4.90 -4.02 15.36
C ILE A 450 -4.71 -2.72 16.14
N SER A 451 -5.28 -2.63 17.34
CA SER A 451 -5.20 -1.42 18.17
C SER A 451 -3.77 -1.07 18.57
N LEU A 452 -2.94 -2.08 18.86
CA LEU A 452 -1.51 -1.88 19.14
C LEU A 452 -0.76 -1.36 17.91
N VAL A 453 -0.96 -1.95 16.74
CA VAL A 453 -0.30 -1.47 15.52
C VAL A 453 -0.75 -0.05 15.18
N LYS A 454 -2.04 0.28 15.35
CA LYS A 454 -2.56 1.65 15.20
C LYS A 454 -1.91 2.62 16.20
N ALA A 455 -1.79 2.24 17.46
CA ALA A 455 -1.11 3.04 18.49
C ALA A 455 0.36 3.30 18.11
N CYS A 456 1.08 2.26 17.69
CA CYS A 456 2.46 2.39 17.22
C CYS A 456 2.55 3.29 15.99
N LEU A 457 1.64 3.15 15.02
CA LEU A 457 1.61 4.00 13.83
C LEU A 457 1.36 5.47 14.18
N ALA A 458 0.47 5.75 15.13
CA ALA A 458 0.21 7.11 15.61
C ALA A 458 1.45 7.72 16.28
N ILE A 459 2.16 6.96 17.13
CA ILE A 459 3.39 7.44 17.80
C ILE A 459 4.53 7.64 16.78
N ALA A 460 4.64 6.76 15.78
CA ALA A 460 5.65 6.83 14.72
C ALA A 460 5.42 8.00 13.77
N SER A 461 4.16 8.34 13.48
CA SER A 461 3.78 9.38 12.52
C SER A 461 3.67 10.79 13.13
N GLU A 462 3.99 10.93 14.41
CA GLU A 462 3.88 12.20 15.14
C GLU A 462 5.00 13.19 14.75
N GLU A 463 4.65 14.27 14.07
CA GLU A 463 5.60 15.31 13.62
C GLU A 463 6.00 16.28 14.76
N ASN A 464 5.02 16.79 15.52
CA ASN A 464 5.23 17.81 16.57
C ASN A 464 5.23 17.19 17.97
N ARG A 465 6.12 16.20 18.21
CA ARG A 465 6.16 15.50 19.49
C ARG A 465 6.62 16.42 20.62
N LEU A 466 5.89 16.39 21.75
CA LEU A 466 6.29 17.08 22.98
C LEU A 466 7.63 16.53 23.52
N PRO A 467 8.52 17.37 24.08
CA PRO A 467 9.88 16.96 24.47
C PRO A 467 9.95 15.81 25.49
N TRP A 468 8.95 15.67 26.36
CA TRP A 468 8.89 14.59 27.35
C TRP A 468 8.17 13.33 26.86
N ASN A 469 7.48 13.40 25.70
CA ASN A 469 6.80 12.23 25.16
C ASN A 469 7.85 11.30 24.52
N PRO A 470 7.83 10.01 24.85
CA PRO A 470 8.77 9.04 24.29
C PRO A 470 8.57 8.87 22.78
N SER A 471 9.67 8.63 22.08
CA SER A 471 9.64 8.05 20.74
C SER A 471 9.55 6.52 20.82
N LEU A 472 9.12 5.85 19.75
CA LEU A 472 9.25 4.40 19.64
C LEU A 472 10.71 3.92 19.52
N PHE A 473 11.67 4.83 19.34
CA PHE A 473 13.06 4.49 19.05
C PHE A 473 13.77 3.84 20.25
N ILE A 474 13.90 2.51 20.17
CA ILE A 474 15.07 1.64 20.47
C ILE A 474 15.76 1.67 21.84
N GLU A 475 15.70 2.73 22.65
CA GLU A 475 16.31 2.70 24.00
C GLU A 475 15.66 1.66 24.94
N PHE A 476 14.48 1.13 24.58
CA PHE A 476 13.81 0.07 25.31
C PHE A 476 13.60 -1.23 24.53
N ALA A 477 13.91 -1.26 23.23
CA ALA A 477 13.80 -2.46 22.41
C ALA A 477 14.95 -3.46 22.63
N GLY A 478 16.03 -3.01 23.30
CA GLY A 478 17.28 -3.75 23.41
C GLY A 478 17.37 -4.82 24.48
N LYS A 479 16.27 -5.28 25.10
CA LYS A 479 16.37 -6.39 26.08
C LYS A 479 15.29 -7.45 26.08
N ASP A 480 14.06 -7.25 25.58
CA ASP A 480 13.00 -8.28 25.69
C ASP A 480 11.75 -8.09 24.79
N THR A 481 11.67 -7.06 23.94
CA THR A 481 10.46 -6.84 23.12
C THR A 481 10.49 -7.68 21.87
N THR A 482 9.62 -8.69 21.84
CA THR A 482 9.24 -9.47 20.67
C THR A 482 9.00 -8.54 19.48
N LYS A 483 9.81 -8.69 18.41
CA LYS A 483 9.48 -8.11 17.10
C LYS A 483 8.00 -8.40 16.83
N VAL A 484 7.24 -7.39 16.41
CA VAL A 484 5.85 -7.60 15.99
C VAL A 484 5.89 -8.50 14.76
N ASP A 485 5.80 -9.81 14.99
CA ASP A 485 6.15 -10.80 13.99
C ASP A 485 5.00 -10.98 12.99
N LEU A 486 5.22 -10.46 11.77
CA LEU A 486 4.36 -10.67 10.61
C LEU A 486 4.08 -12.15 10.37
N ASN A 487 5.03 -13.05 10.70
CA ASN A 487 4.89 -14.47 10.45
C ASN A 487 3.97 -15.18 11.42
N ALA A 488 4.07 -14.86 12.71
CA ALA A 488 3.11 -15.34 13.69
C ALA A 488 1.69 -14.93 13.27
N MET A 489 1.48 -13.65 12.89
CA MET A 489 0.15 -13.19 12.45
C MET A 489 -0.31 -13.76 11.10
N ASN A 490 0.60 -14.05 10.16
CA ASN A 490 0.24 -14.71 8.91
C ASN A 490 -0.19 -16.17 9.10
N GLN A 491 0.50 -16.92 9.97
CA GLN A 491 0.19 -18.34 10.23
C GLN A 491 -1.12 -18.53 10.98
N TYR A 492 -1.52 -17.60 11.85
CA TYR A 492 -2.79 -17.69 12.59
C TYR A 492 -4.03 -17.51 11.69
N ALA A 493 -3.95 -16.71 10.62
CA ALA A 493 -5.08 -16.53 9.70
C ALA A 493 -5.16 -17.60 8.59
N SER A 494 -4.07 -18.32 8.31
CA SER A 494 -4.02 -19.37 7.28
C SER A 494 -4.42 -20.75 7.78
N ARG A 495 -4.81 -20.93 9.05
CA ARG A 495 -5.46 -22.17 9.49
C ARG A 495 -6.84 -22.27 8.84
N LYS A 496 -6.90 -22.90 7.67
CA LYS A 496 -8.11 -23.58 7.19
C LYS A 496 -8.57 -24.51 8.31
N THR A 497 -9.54 -24.10 9.11
CA THR A 497 -10.33 -25.04 9.92
C THR A 497 -11.04 -25.96 8.95
N MET A 498 -10.43 -27.11 8.68
CA MET A 498 -11.17 -28.28 8.24
C MET A 498 -12.13 -28.65 9.36
N MET A 499 -13.42 -28.34 9.20
CA MET A 499 -14.47 -29.01 9.96
C MET A 499 -15.81 -28.96 9.24
N ASN A 500 -16.23 -30.18 8.85
CA ASN A 500 -17.56 -30.75 8.64
C ASN A 500 -18.72 -29.84 8.22
N ASN A 501 -19.36 -30.25 7.11
CA ASN A 501 -20.65 -29.78 6.58
C ASN A 501 -21.70 -29.50 7.67
N PRO A 502 -22.19 -28.25 7.77
CA PRO A 502 -23.48 -27.95 8.39
C PRO A 502 -24.47 -27.38 7.35
N THR A 503 -25.76 -27.53 7.67
CA THR A 503 -26.94 -27.14 6.89
C THR A 503 -27.02 -25.63 6.59
N ASN A 504 -27.83 -25.27 5.58
CA ASN A 504 -27.78 -24.02 4.80
C ASN A 504 -27.76 -22.68 5.59
N ASP A 505 -28.37 -22.56 6.78
CA ASP A 505 -28.36 -21.30 7.55
C ASP A 505 -27.03 -21.01 8.28
N LYS A 506 -26.27 -22.06 8.63
CA LYS A 506 -24.93 -21.89 9.23
C LYS A 506 -23.90 -21.43 8.20
N LYS A 507 -24.07 -21.76 6.92
CA LYS A 507 -23.15 -21.33 5.85
C LYS A 507 -23.09 -19.82 5.70
N VAL A 508 -24.22 -19.11 5.81
CA VAL A 508 -24.26 -17.64 5.68
C VAL A 508 -23.55 -16.97 6.86
N LYS A 509 -23.81 -17.40 8.11
CA LYS A 509 -23.10 -16.88 9.29
C LYS A 509 -21.60 -17.20 9.26
N THR A 510 -21.22 -18.41 8.87
CA THR A 510 -19.80 -18.78 8.72
C THR A 510 -19.12 -17.98 7.62
N ASN A 511 -19.78 -17.72 6.49
CA ASN A 511 -19.23 -16.89 5.41
C ASN A 511 -19.04 -15.43 5.86
N ILE A 512 -19.98 -14.85 6.61
CA ILE A 512 -19.84 -13.50 7.16
C ILE A 512 -18.68 -13.43 8.14
N VAL A 513 -18.56 -14.40 9.05
CA VAL A 513 -17.44 -14.46 10.02
C VAL A 513 -16.08 -14.60 9.30
N LEU A 514 -15.99 -15.43 8.27
CA LEU A 514 -14.78 -15.58 7.46
C LEU A 514 -14.44 -14.31 6.68
N MET A 515 -15.44 -13.60 6.15
CA MET A 515 -15.26 -12.31 5.48
C MET A 515 -14.75 -11.24 6.45
N THR A 516 -15.33 -11.12 7.65
CA THR A 516 -14.88 -10.21 8.70
C THR A 516 -13.45 -10.53 9.14
N GLN A 517 -13.13 -11.80 9.40
CA GLN A 517 -11.77 -12.22 9.79
C GLN A 517 -10.74 -11.90 8.71
N ASN A 518 -11.09 -12.10 7.43
CA ASN A 518 -10.21 -11.76 6.33
C ASN A 518 -10.04 -10.24 6.18
N SER A 519 -11.10 -9.46 6.45
CA SER A 519 -11.02 -8.00 6.51
C SER A 519 -10.08 -7.55 7.63
N GLU A 520 -10.27 -8.02 8.87
CA GLU A 520 -9.40 -7.68 10.00
C GLU A 520 -7.92 -8.06 9.75
N ARG A 521 -7.68 -9.22 9.11
CA ARG A 521 -6.34 -9.65 8.68
C ARG A 521 -5.72 -8.64 7.71
N LEU A 522 -6.45 -8.25 6.66
CA LEU A 522 -5.93 -7.32 5.66
C LEU A 522 -5.72 -5.91 6.24
N GLU A 523 -6.57 -5.47 7.17
CA GLU A 523 -6.41 -4.21 7.89
C GLU A 523 -5.12 -4.22 8.71
N LEU A 524 -4.90 -5.30 9.47
CA LEU A 524 -3.69 -5.48 10.27
C LEU A 524 -2.43 -5.48 9.40
N ILE A 525 -2.44 -6.21 8.28
CA ILE A 525 -1.31 -6.23 7.34
C ILE A 525 -1.07 -4.82 6.80
N LEU A 526 -2.12 -4.11 6.38
CA LEU A 526 -2.00 -2.75 5.85
C LEU A 526 -1.40 -1.77 6.88
N ASP A 527 -1.87 -1.82 8.13
CA ASP A 527 -1.36 -0.98 9.21
C ASP A 527 0.09 -1.30 9.57
N MET A 528 0.47 -2.58 9.57
CA MET A 528 1.86 -2.98 9.79
C MET A 528 2.78 -2.50 8.67
N LEU A 529 2.36 -2.65 7.41
CA LEU A 529 3.12 -2.16 6.26
C LEU A 529 3.31 -0.64 6.32
N ARG A 530 2.27 0.11 6.73
CA ARG A 530 2.37 1.56 6.95
C ARG A 530 3.31 1.90 8.11
N LEU A 531 3.24 1.15 9.21
CA LEU A 531 4.14 1.33 10.35
C LEU A 531 5.61 1.16 9.92
N TYR A 532 5.92 0.12 9.16
CA TYR A 532 7.27 -0.11 8.62
C TYR A 532 7.67 0.91 7.55
N GLN A 533 6.73 1.50 6.84
CA GLN A 533 7.04 2.63 5.96
C GLN A 533 7.37 3.91 6.74
N THR A 534 6.70 4.14 7.87
CA THR A 534 6.93 5.32 8.72
C THR A 534 8.22 5.18 9.54
N ASP A 535 8.45 4.02 10.15
CA ASP A 535 9.68 3.69 10.88
C ASP A 535 10.22 2.32 10.46
N PRO A 536 11.04 2.26 9.37
CA PRO A 536 11.61 1.02 8.85
C PRO A 536 12.46 0.23 9.86
N LYS A 537 12.99 0.88 10.90
CA LYS A 537 13.84 0.23 11.89
C LYS A 537 13.08 -0.78 12.74
N LEU A 538 11.77 -0.59 12.90
CA LEU A 538 10.90 -1.55 13.59
C LEU A 538 10.86 -2.92 12.90
N ALA A 539 11.07 -2.96 11.58
CA ALA A 539 11.09 -4.21 10.82
C ALA A 539 12.45 -4.94 10.88
N ILE A 540 13.56 -4.20 11.01
CA ILE A 540 14.92 -4.72 10.76
C ILE A 540 15.84 -4.72 11.97
N ARG A 541 15.55 -3.94 13.02
CA ARG A 541 16.34 -3.96 14.26
C ARG A 541 15.79 -4.96 15.26
N GLY A 542 16.66 -5.42 16.15
CA GLY A 542 16.43 -6.43 17.19
C GLY A 542 17.76 -6.91 17.74
N GLU A 543 17.78 -8.01 18.47
CA GLU A 543 19.03 -8.65 18.90
C GLU A 543 19.86 -9.11 17.69
N ASN A 544 21.19 -9.19 17.83
CA ASN A 544 22.07 -9.42 16.68
C ASN A 544 21.83 -10.78 16.00
N GLU A 545 21.68 -11.86 16.77
CA GLU A 545 21.37 -13.20 16.24
C GLU A 545 19.98 -13.23 15.58
N ASP A 546 19.00 -12.60 16.23
CA ASP A 546 17.62 -12.43 15.74
C ASP A 546 17.52 -11.70 14.40
N ARG A 547 18.46 -10.80 14.09
CA ARG A 547 18.43 -10.04 12.83
C ARG A 547 18.80 -10.93 11.65
N ILE A 548 19.78 -11.81 11.82
CA ILE A 548 20.23 -12.73 10.80
C ILE A 548 19.09 -13.69 10.42
N GLU A 549 18.34 -14.21 11.39
CA GLU A 549 17.26 -15.17 11.11
C GLU A 549 15.92 -14.50 10.75
N LYS A 550 15.50 -13.48 11.48
CA LYS A 550 14.13 -12.93 11.36
C LYS A 550 13.97 -11.91 10.23
N ASN A 551 15.03 -11.17 9.86
CA ASN A 551 14.90 -10.14 8.82
C ASN A 551 14.65 -10.70 7.41
N PRO A 552 15.34 -11.78 6.95
CA PRO A 552 15.01 -12.42 5.68
C PRO A 552 13.55 -12.89 5.65
N ILE A 553 13.10 -13.51 6.73
CA ILE A 553 11.73 -13.99 6.91
C ILE A 553 10.72 -12.85 6.78
N ALA A 554 10.94 -11.72 7.48
CA ALA A 554 10.06 -10.56 7.42
C ALA A 554 9.97 -9.97 6.01
N ILE A 555 11.09 -9.85 5.31
CA ILE A 555 11.12 -9.30 3.94
C ILE A 555 10.43 -10.23 2.94
N VAL A 556 10.60 -11.55 3.07
CA VAL A 556 9.86 -12.53 2.26
C VAL A 556 8.35 -12.47 2.55
N ALA A 557 7.95 -12.28 3.81
CA ALA A 557 6.55 -12.10 4.19
C ALA A 557 5.94 -10.84 3.56
N ILE A 558 6.65 -9.70 3.61
CA ILE A 558 6.24 -8.45 2.94
C ILE A 558 6.17 -8.65 1.42
N THR A 559 7.15 -9.32 0.83
CA THR A 559 7.14 -9.64 -0.61
C THR A 559 5.95 -10.53 -0.98
N SER A 560 5.54 -11.44 -0.10
CA SER A 560 4.36 -12.28 -0.31
C SER A 560 3.05 -11.48 -0.32
N CYS A 561 2.98 -10.34 0.38
CA CYS A 561 1.82 -9.45 0.39
C CYS A 561 1.52 -8.83 -0.99
N LEU A 562 2.45 -8.87 -1.95
CA LEU A 562 2.22 -8.43 -3.33
C LEU A 562 1.23 -9.31 -4.11
N ARG A 563 0.88 -10.49 -3.58
CA ARG A 563 -0.17 -11.36 -4.15
C ARG A 563 -1.53 -11.24 -3.47
N GLU A 564 -1.65 -10.40 -2.45
CA GLU A 564 -2.93 -10.21 -1.75
C GLU A 564 -4.00 -9.68 -2.72
N PRO A 565 -5.27 -10.10 -2.59
CA PRO A 565 -6.33 -9.69 -3.50
C PRO A 565 -6.58 -8.18 -3.43
N ASN A 566 -6.28 -7.57 -2.27
CA ASN A 566 -6.46 -6.16 -2.04
C ASN A 566 -5.33 -5.29 -2.64
N GLN A 567 -5.68 -4.33 -3.49
CA GLN A 567 -4.70 -3.45 -4.13
C GLN A 567 -3.94 -2.56 -3.13
N TYR A 568 -4.59 -2.03 -2.09
CA TYR A 568 -3.92 -1.16 -1.13
C TYR A 568 -2.85 -1.90 -0.32
N VAL A 569 -3.10 -3.17 0.00
CA VAL A 569 -2.09 -4.03 0.63
C VAL A 569 -0.90 -4.25 -0.31
N ARG A 570 -1.15 -4.54 -1.60
CA ARG A 570 -0.08 -4.69 -2.60
C ARG A 570 0.74 -3.41 -2.76
N ASP A 571 0.08 -2.26 -2.91
CA ASP A 571 0.73 -0.96 -3.09
C ASP A 571 1.54 -0.57 -1.83
N ALA A 572 1.01 -0.84 -0.63
CA ALA A 572 1.74 -0.64 0.63
C ALA A 572 2.92 -1.62 0.79
N ALA A 573 2.79 -2.86 0.34
CA ALA A 573 3.88 -3.84 0.38
C ALA A 573 5.04 -3.41 -0.55
N ALA A 574 4.72 -2.98 -1.78
CA ALA A 574 5.70 -2.47 -2.73
C ALA A 574 6.46 -1.26 -2.18
N MET A 575 5.75 -0.28 -1.61
CA MET A 575 6.36 0.90 -1.00
C MET A 575 7.21 0.56 0.23
N CYS A 576 6.75 -0.38 1.06
CA CYS A 576 7.47 -0.86 2.23
C CYS A 576 8.80 -1.51 1.82
N LEU A 577 8.78 -2.42 0.83
CA LEU A 577 9.99 -3.06 0.30
C LEU A 577 10.97 -2.03 -0.24
N TYR A 578 10.49 -1.09 -1.04
CA TYR A 578 11.34 -0.05 -1.61
C TYR A 578 12.04 0.79 -0.52
N LYS A 579 11.32 1.21 0.52
CA LYS A 579 11.91 1.93 1.66
C LYS A 579 12.94 1.08 2.40
N LEU A 580 12.62 -0.18 2.72
CA LEU A 580 13.50 -1.10 3.44
C LEU A 580 14.79 -1.41 2.67
N HIS A 581 14.74 -1.38 1.33
CA HIS A 581 15.89 -1.62 0.46
C HIS A 581 16.72 -0.35 0.18
N SER A 582 16.38 0.81 0.72
CA SER A 582 17.25 1.99 0.58
C SER A 582 18.62 1.74 1.25
N PRO A 583 19.74 2.26 0.69
CA PRO A 583 21.08 2.02 1.23
C PRO A 583 21.21 2.33 2.72
N LYS A 584 20.50 3.37 3.19
CA LYS A 584 20.41 3.78 4.60
C LYS A 584 19.96 2.66 5.54
N PHE A 585 19.05 1.79 5.12
CA PHE A 585 18.50 0.73 5.96
C PHE A 585 19.13 -0.64 5.68
N ILE A 586 19.69 -0.87 4.49
CA ILE A 586 20.41 -2.11 4.16
C ILE A 586 21.54 -2.38 5.15
N VAL A 587 22.35 -1.36 5.49
CA VAL A 587 23.45 -1.50 6.46
C VAL A 587 22.97 -1.97 7.84
N GLU A 588 21.69 -1.77 8.17
CA GLU A 588 21.09 -2.17 9.44
C GLU A 588 20.41 -3.55 9.37
N TRP A 589 20.46 -4.25 8.25
CA TRP A 589 19.85 -5.58 8.14
C TRP A 589 20.59 -6.67 8.92
N GLY A 590 21.92 -6.57 9.04
CA GLY A 590 22.77 -7.55 9.74
C GLY A 590 23.76 -6.88 10.70
N PRO A 591 24.22 -7.58 11.76
CA PRO A 591 25.18 -7.01 12.70
C PRO A 591 26.45 -6.57 11.97
N SER A 592 27.04 -5.44 12.38
CA SER A 592 28.38 -5.08 11.91
C SER A 592 29.40 -6.08 12.50
N PRO A 593 30.34 -6.64 11.71
CA PRO A 593 30.68 -6.30 10.32
C PRO A 593 29.99 -7.12 9.21
N GLN A 594 29.08 -8.06 9.51
CA GLN A 594 28.48 -9.03 8.58
C GLN A 594 27.29 -8.50 7.75
N PHE A 595 27.17 -7.19 7.58
CA PHE A 595 26.02 -6.61 6.88
C PHE A 595 26.01 -6.93 5.37
N MET A 596 27.18 -7.14 4.75
CA MET A 596 27.30 -7.53 3.33
C MET A 596 26.75 -8.93 3.05
N GLU A 597 27.07 -9.92 3.87
CA GLU A 597 26.51 -11.27 3.75
C GLU A 597 24.98 -11.24 3.95
N THR A 598 24.52 -10.46 4.93
CA THR A 598 23.09 -10.29 5.18
C THR A 598 22.39 -9.57 4.02
N PHE A 599 23.05 -8.59 3.40
CA PHE A 599 22.58 -7.93 2.17
C PHE A 599 22.39 -8.94 1.05
N TRP A 600 23.39 -9.78 0.75
CA TRP A 600 23.29 -10.77 -0.32
C TRP A 600 22.18 -11.77 -0.05
N ARG A 601 22.06 -12.26 1.17
CA ARG A 601 20.99 -13.20 1.53
C ARG A 601 19.60 -12.57 1.40
N ILE A 602 19.36 -11.43 2.05
CA ILE A 602 18.03 -10.81 2.14
C ILE A 602 17.58 -10.25 0.80
N SER A 603 18.43 -9.46 0.14
CA SER A 603 18.06 -8.82 -1.13
C SER A 603 17.80 -9.87 -2.21
N SER A 604 18.60 -10.95 -2.25
CA SER A 604 18.41 -12.04 -3.20
C SER A 604 17.13 -12.82 -2.94
N GLN A 605 16.77 -13.11 -1.69
CA GLN A 605 15.48 -13.74 -1.37
C GLN A 605 14.27 -12.89 -1.81
N ALA A 606 14.35 -11.57 -1.65
CA ALA A 606 13.30 -10.65 -2.07
C ALA A 606 13.09 -10.69 -3.60
N VAL A 607 14.16 -10.51 -4.38
CA VAL A 607 14.08 -10.52 -5.86
C VAL A 607 13.78 -11.92 -6.42
N PHE A 608 14.22 -12.99 -5.76
CA PHE A 608 13.82 -14.36 -6.12
C PHE A 608 12.33 -14.61 -5.90
N THR A 609 11.79 -14.13 -4.77
CA THR A 609 10.36 -14.23 -4.48
C THR A 609 9.54 -13.43 -5.50
N LEU A 610 10.00 -12.24 -5.90
CA LEU A 610 9.40 -11.46 -6.98
C LEU A 610 9.45 -12.19 -8.33
N ALA A 611 10.57 -12.81 -8.68
CA ALA A 611 10.73 -13.57 -9.92
C ALA A 611 9.70 -14.71 -10.03
N LYS A 612 9.46 -15.45 -8.93
CA LYS A 612 8.39 -16.46 -8.87
C LYS A 612 7.01 -15.85 -9.11
N GLN A 613 6.72 -14.73 -8.47
CA GLN A 613 5.42 -14.07 -8.62
C GLN A 613 5.19 -13.53 -10.03
N LEU A 614 6.23 -13.04 -10.70
CA LEU A 614 6.19 -12.64 -12.11
C LEU A 614 5.82 -13.81 -13.03
N LEU A 615 6.32 -15.01 -12.75
CA LEU A 615 5.97 -16.23 -13.51
C LEU A 615 4.55 -16.74 -13.24
N ASP A 616 4.04 -16.55 -12.02
CA ASP A 616 2.72 -17.00 -11.57
C ASP A 616 1.57 -16.08 -12.04
N ASN A 617 1.80 -14.78 -12.21
CA ASN A 617 0.76 -13.74 -12.38
C ASN A 617 0.29 -13.56 -13.83
N ARG A 618 -0.27 -14.64 -14.42
CA ARG A 618 -0.53 -14.79 -15.88
C ARG A 618 -1.69 -13.97 -16.46
N GLU A 619 -2.61 -13.47 -15.63
CA GLU A 619 -3.90 -12.91 -16.10
C GLU A 619 -4.05 -11.39 -15.88
N ARG A 620 -2.99 -10.70 -15.42
CA ARG A 620 -3.08 -9.30 -14.99
C ARG A 620 -1.89 -8.49 -15.48
N ASP A 621 -1.97 -7.96 -16.70
CA ASP A 621 -0.90 -7.14 -17.30
C ASP A 621 -0.52 -5.94 -16.42
N ASP A 622 -1.52 -5.24 -15.85
CA ASP A 622 -1.28 -4.16 -14.88
C ASP A 622 -0.55 -4.63 -13.62
N GLY A 623 -0.81 -5.86 -13.18
CA GLY A 623 -0.12 -6.48 -12.06
C GLY A 623 1.34 -6.78 -12.38
N LEU A 624 1.62 -7.31 -13.58
CA LEU A 624 2.98 -7.59 -14.06
C LEU A 624 3.79 -6.31 -14.21
N LYS A 625 3.22 -5.26 -14.80
CA LYS A 625 3.87 -3.94 -14.93
C LYS A 625 4.29 -3.37 -13.57
N ARG A 626 3.42 -3.43 -12.56
CA ARG A 626 3.74 -2.96 -11.20
C ARG A 626 4.84 -3.80 -10.53
N LEU A 627 4.83 -5.11 -10.73
CA LEU A 627 5.87 -6.00 -10.18
C LEU A 627 7.22 -5.74 -10.86
N LEU A 628 7.25 -5.54 -12.17
CA LEU A 628 8.47 -5.17 -12.92
C LEU A 628 9.01 -3.81 -12.50
N GLU A 629 8.15 -2.81 -12.32
CA GLU A 629 8.55 -1.49 -11.82
C GLU A 629 9.12 -1.57 -10.39
N LEU A 630 8.54 -2.40 -9.52
CA LEU A 630 9.11 -2.66 -8.20
C LEU A 630 10.48 -3.36 -8.32
N LEU A 631 10.60 -4.41 -9.13
CA LEU A 631 11.85 -5.13 -9.35
C LEU A 631 12.96 -4.19 -9.82
N LYS A 632 12.65 -3.32 -10.79
CA LYS A 632 13.53 -2.26 -11.28
C LYS A 632 14.02 -1.36 -10.13
N LYS A 633 13.10 -0.82 -9.32
CA LYS A 633 13.44 0.04 -8.17
C LYS A 633 14.31 -0.67 -7.13
N LEU A 634 14.05 -1.95 -6.88
CA LEU A 634 14.86 -2.73 -5.94
C LEU A 634 16.29 -2.92 -6.48
N PHE A 635 16.45 -3.21 -7.77
CA PHE A 635 17.77 -3.31 -8.39
C PHE A 635 18.52 -1.97 -8.46
N GLU A 636 17.83 -0.86 -8.74
CA GLU A 636 18.42 0.48 -8.66
C GLU A 636 19.00 0.72 -7.26
N SER A 637 18.24 0.37 -6.21
CA SER A 637 18.66 0.50 -4.82
C SER A 637 19.81 -0.46 -4.44
N ARG A 638 19.79 -1.71 -4.94
CA ARG A 638 20.90 -2.67 -4.76
C ARG A 638 22.18 -2.15 -5.41
N ASN A 639 22.11 -1.65 -6.65
CA ASN A 639 23.26 -1.13 -7.38
C ASN A 639 23.80 0.17 -6.77
N GLU A 640 22.93 1.02 -6.23
CA GLU A 640 23.33 2.19 -5.45
C GLU A 640 24.12 1.77 -4.20
N PHE A 641 23.57 0.82 -3.43
CA PHE A 641 24.24 0.29 -2.23
C PHE A 641 25.60 -0.35 -2.56
N LEU A 642 25.67 -1.21 -3.58
CA LEU A 642 26.91 -1.85 -4.01
C LEU A 642 27.97 -0.84 -4.45
N ARG A 643 27.57 0.24 -5.12
CA ARG A 643 28.49 1.33 -5.49
C ARG A 643 29.07 2.05 -4.28
N MET A 644 28.32 2.17 -3.19
CA MET A 644 28.80 2.76 -1.93
C MET A 644 29.76 1.84 -1.15
N HIS A 645 29.71 0.53 -1.40
CA HIS A 645 30.46 -0.51 -0.68
C HIS A 645 31.27 -1.39 -1.64
N GLN A 646 31.80 -0.79 -2.72
CA GLN A 646 32.41 -1.54 -3.81
C GLN A 646 33.64 -2.34 -3.37
N ASP A 647 34.39 -1.83 -2.39
CA ASP A 647 35.58 -2.45 -1.80
C ASP A 647 35.31 -3.80 -1.11
N ILE A 648 34.08 -3.99 -0.62
CA ILE A 648 33.65 -5.20 0.10
C ILE A 648 32.46 -5.89 -0.58
N ALA A 649 32.10 -5.49 -1.81
CA ALA A 649 30.91 -5.96 -2.53
C ALA A 649 30.84 -7.49 -2.63
N MET A 650 32.00 -8.15 -2.69
CA MET A 650 32.12 -9.60 -2.85
C MET A 650 31.99 -10.41 -1.56
N GLN A 651 32.03 -9.76 -0.39
CA GLN A 651 31.97 -10.45 0.90
C GLN A 651 30.60 -11.12 1.09
N GLY A 652 30.59 -12.44 1.33
CA GLY A 652 29.37 -13.23 1.56
C GLY A 652 28.48 -13.35 0.31
N SER A 653 29.05 -13.20 -0.88
CA SER A 653 28.31 -13.22 -2.14
C SER A 653 28.07 -14.62 -2.72
N ASP A 654 28.68 -15.64 -2.11
CA ASP A 654 28.57 -17.08 -2.40
C ASP A 654 27.35 -17.75 -1.75
N VAL A 655 26.47 -16.97 -1.11
CA VAL A 655 25.22 -17.45 -0.52
C VAL A 655 24.29 -18.07 -1.58
N ARG A 656 23.64 -19.18 -1.20
CA ARG A 656 22.78 -19.97 -2.10
C ARG A 656 21.63 -19.16 -2.68
N GLU A 657 21.12 -18.19 -1.92
CA GLU A 657 20.00 -17.35 -2.31
C GLU A 657 20.34 -16.43 -3.48
N ARG A 658 21.61 -16.01 -3.62
CA ARG A 658 22.05 -15.23 -4.78
C ARG A 658 22.00 -16.06 -6.06
N LEU A 659 22.45 -17.31 -6.01
CA LEU A 659 22.36 -18.24 -7.14
C LEU A 659 20.90 -18.50 -7.53
N GLN A 660 20.05 -18.81 -6.54
CA GLN A 660 18.62 -19.04 -6.77
C GLN A 660 17.93 -17.82 -7.38
N ALA A 661 18.24 -16.62 -6.87
CA ALA A 661 17.74 -15.37 -7.42
C ALA A 661 18.17 -15.17 -8.87
N SER A 662 19.45 -15.36 -9.18
CA SER A 662 20.00 -15.17 -10.52
C SER A 662 19.33 -16.09 -11.54
N ILE A 663 19.23 -17.39 -11.24
CA ILE A 663 18.51 -18.37 -12.07
C ILE A 663 17.05 -17.98 -12.22
N GLY A 664 16.35 -17.71 -11.10
CA GLY A 664 14.92 -17.42 -11.11
C GLY A 664 14.58 -16.14 -11.88
N LEU A 665 15.42 -15.11 -11.77
CA LEU A 665 15.26 -13.85 -12.49
C LEU A 665 15.51 -14.02 -13.99
N GLU A 666 16.54 -14.76 -14.38
CA GLU A 666 16.80 -15.04 -15.79
C GLU A 666 15.62 -15.79 -16.42
N VAL A 667 15.07 -16.80 -15.75
CA VAL A 667 13.86 -17.52 -16.18
C VAL A 667 12.68 -16.56 -16.32
N ALA A 668 12.38 -15.78 -15.27
CA ALA A 668 11.23 -14.88 -15.27
C ALA A 668 11.32 -13.83 -16.37
N LEU A 669 12.48 -13.16 -16.49
CA LEU A 669 12.66 -12.08 -17.45
C LEU A 669 12.69 -12.58 -18.89
N LEU A 670 13.34 -13.71 -19.18
CA LEU A 670 13.34 -14.32 -20.53
C LEU A 670 11.93 -14.73 -20.97
N VAL A 671 11.15 -15.35 -20.09
CA VAL A 671 9.75 -15.71 -20.38
C VAL A 671 8.91 -14.45 -20.63
N LEU A 672 9.11 -13.37 -19.85
CA LEU A 672 8.40 -12.11 -20.05
C LEU A 672 8.76 -11.38 -21.34
N LEU A 673 9.93 -11.65 -21.94
CA LEU A 673 10.24 -11.16 -23.29
C LEU A 673 9.27 -11.71 -24.35
N CYS A 674 8.49 -12.76 -24.05
CA CYS A 674 7.49 -13.30 -24.96
C CYS A 674 6.13 -12.60 -24.87
N SER A 675 5.95 -11.64 -23.95
CA SER A 675 4.66 -10.94 -23.75
C SER A 675 4.17 -10.26 -25.04
N SER A 676 2.84 -10.23 -25.22
CA SER A 676 2.21 -9.41 -26.25
C SER A 676 2.32 -7.91 -25.92
N ASP A 677 2.49 -7.53 -24.65
CA ASP A 677 2.64 -6.13 -24.24
C ASP A 677 4.11 -5.65 -24.39
N ILE A 678 4.29 -4.61 -25.20
CA ILE A 678 5.58 -3.97 -25.45
C ILE A 678 6.19 -3.35 -24.17
N GLU A 679 5.36 -2.84 -23.26
CA GLU A 679 5.81 -2.24 -22.01
C GLU A 679 6.37 -3.31 -21.07
N ILE A 680 5.76 -4.49 -21.03
CA ILE A 680 6.26 -5.64 -20.25
C ILE A 680 7.62 -6.08 -20.79
N CYS A 681 7.76 -6.23 -22.11
CA CYS A 681 9.04 -6.57 -22.75
C CYS A 681 10.13 -5.52 -22.44
N THR A 682 9.80 -4.24 -22.60
CA THR A 682 10.71 -3.11 -22.36
C THR A 682 11.15 -3.03 -20.90
N ALA A 683 10.24 -3.29 -19.95
CA ALA A 683 10.54 -3.32 -18.53
C ALA A 683 11.40 -4.53 -18.16
N ALA A 684 11.17 -5.70 -18.76
CA ALA A 684 12.03 -6.87 -18.58
C ALA A 684 13.47 -6.64 -19.10
N ILE A 685 13.60 -6.03 -20.28
CA ILE A 685 14.90 -5.60 -20.84
C ILE A 685 15.61 -4.60 -19.93
N SER A 686 14.86 -3.67 -19.33
CA SER A 686 15.42 -2.72 -18.36
C SER A 686 15.97 -3.42 -17.12
N CYS A 687 15.27 -4.45 -16.61
CA CYS A 687 15.75 -5.26 -15.49
C CYS A 687 17.03 -6.03 -15.84
N PHE A 688 17.13 -6.59 -17.05
CA PHE A 688 18.40 -7.18 -17.52
C PHE A 688 19.55 -6.16 -17.51
N GLY A 689 19.31 -4.92 -17.94
CA GLY A 689 20.31 -3.85 -17.88
C GLY A 689 20.80 -3.57 -16.46
N LEU A 690 19.90 -3.57 -15.47
CA LEU A 690 20.27 -3.38 -14.08
C LEU A 690 21.05 -4.57 -13.49
N ILE A 691 20.70 -5.81 -13.88
CA ILE A 691 21.47 -7.01 -13.53
C ILE A 691 22.88 -6.95 -14.14
N CYS A 692 22.99 -6.46 -15.38
CA CYS A 692 24.30 -6.25 -16.03
C CYS A 692 25.16 -5.24 -15.28
N ALA A 693 24.55 -4.15 -14.80
CA ALA A 693 25.23 -3.16 -13.97
C ALA A 693 25.64 -3.72 -12.60
N GLU A 694 24.80 -4.57 -11.97
CA GLU A 694 25.14 -5.28 -10.74
C GLU A 694 26.39 -6.15 -10.94
N ALA A 695 26.43 -6.90 -12.05
CA ALA A 695 27.56 -7.77 -12.38
C ALA A 695 28.89 -7.01 -12.46
N GLN A 696 28.89 -5.84 -13.13
CA GLN A 696 30.08 -4.95 -13.23
C GLN A 696 30.55 -4.43 -11.86
N LEU A 697 29.63 -4.17 -10.92
CA LEU A 697 29.98 -3.72 -9.58
C LEU A 697 30.59 -4.85 -8.71
N THR A 698 30.40 -6.11 -9.11
CA THR A 698 30.89 -7.31 -8.39
C THR A 698 32.00 -8.05 -9.13
N GLU A 699 32.55 -7.48 -10.18
CA GLU A 699 33.64 -8.10 -10.94
C GLU A 699 34.92 -8.13 -10.09
N SER A 700 35.45 -9.33 -9.84
CA SER A 700 36.78 -9.49 -9.24
C SER A 700 37.72 -10.04 -10.31
N ALA A 701 38.87 -9.41 -10.51
CA ALA A 701 39.80 -9.77 -11.58
C ALA A 701 40.41 -11.18 -11.45
N ASP A 702 40.27 -11.85 -10.28
CA ASP A 702 41.15 -12.96 -9.90
C ASP A 702 40.45 -14.26 -9.44
N ASP A 703 39.12 -14.40 -9.43
CA ASP A 703 38.45 -15.61 -8.91
C ASP A 703 37.64 -16.42 -9.96
N PRO A 704 38.14 -17.60 -10.40
CA PRO A 704 37.44 -18.47 -11.35
C PRO A 704 36.13 -19.06 -10.82
N HIS A 705 35.86 -19.02 -9.51
CA HIS A 705 34.57 -19.45 -8.94
C HIS A 705 33.42 -18.46 -9.24
N GLN A 706 33.71 -17.23 -9.68
CA GLN A 706 32.70 -16.25 -10.14
C GLN A 706 31.97 -16.68 -11.43
N ALA A 707 32.57 -17.57 -12.24
CA ALA A 707 32.03 -17.98 -13.54
C ALA A 707 30.74 -18.82 -13.44
N ILE A 708 30.42 -19.39 -12.27
CA ILE A 708 29.40 -20.43 -12.13
C ILE A 708 28.00 -19.88 -11.75
N LEU A 709 27.90 -18.62 -11.30
CA LEU A 709 26.66 -18.09 -10.73
C LEU A 709 25.67 -17.45 -11.74
N MET A 710 26.00 -17.54 -13.04
CA MET A 710 25.26 -17.02 -14.20
C MET A 710 25.28 -15.50 -14.39
N VAL A 711 24.97 -15.10 -15.63
CA VAL A 711 25.15 -13.79 -16.27
C VAL A 711 26.46 -13.67 -17.06
N VAL A 712 27.66 -13.90 -16.53
CA VAL A 712 28.93 -13.43 -17.17
C VAL A 712 29.13 -13.86 -18.64
N GLU A 713 28.93 -15.14 -19.00
CA GLU A 713 29.19 -15.59 -20.39
C GLU A 713 28.15 -15.09 -21.41
N ASN A 714 26.87 -14.99 -21.01
CA ASN A 714 25.79 -14.43 -21.84
C ASN A 714 25.57 -12.92 -21.58
N LEU A 715 26.32 -12.30 -20.67
CA LEU A 715 26.24 -10.90 -20.27
C LEU A 715 26.34 -9.94 -21.46
N PRO A 716 27.23 -10.17 -22.44
CA PRO A 716 27.29 -9.31 -23.63
C PRO A 716 25.97 -9.26 -24.40
N ILE A 717 25.23 -10.36 -24.44
CA ILE A 717 23.92 -10.43 -25.13
C ILE A 717 22.88 -9.61 -24.35
N TYR A 718 22.82 -9.74 -23.03
CA TYR A 718 21.91 -8.96 -22.19
C TYR A 718 22.24 -7.45 -22.21
N GLN A 719 23.52 -7.09 -22.24
CA GLN A 719 23.96 -5.70 -22.38
C GLN A 719 23.52 -5.11 -23.74
N GLN A 720 23.70 -5.85 -24.83
CA GLN A 720 23.22 -5.44 -26.16
C GLN A 720 21.70 -5.33 -26.22
N LEU A 721 20.98 -6.23 -25.54
CA LEU A 721 19.53 -6.16 -25.43
C LEU A 721 19.09 -4.87 -24.74
N SER A 722 19.73 -4.53 -23.62
CA SER A 722 19.45 -3.32 -22.84
C SER A 722 19.80 -2.02 -23.58
N ALA A 723 20.94 -1.98 -24.27
CA ALA A 723 21.38 -0.79 -25.01
C ALA A 723 20.41 -0.38 -26.13
N ASN A 724 19.68 -1.35 -26.70
CA ASN A 724 18.76 -1.14 -27.81
C ASN A 724 17.30 -0.86 -27.38
N ASN A 725 17.01 -0.79 -26.07
CA ASN A 725 15.65 -0.75 -25.52
C ASN A 725 14.80 0.45 -25.97
N GLY A 726 15.41 1.54 -26.47
CA GLY A 726 14.72 2.75 -26.94
C GLY A 726 14.76 3.00 -28.45
N ILE A 727 15.42 2.15 -29.24
CA ILE A 727 15.67 2.41 -30.68
C ILE A 727 14.55 1.84 -31.57
N VAL A 728 13.81 0.86 -31.07
CA VAL A 728 12.88 0.07 -31.89
C VAL A 728 11.43 0.52 -31.70
N THR A 729 10.78 0.96 -32.79
CA THR A 729 9.35 1.30 -32.80
C THR A 729 8.50 0.10 -33.22
N GLY A 730 7.64 -0.40 -32.31
CA GLY A 730 6.58 -1.37 -32.61
C GLY A 730 6.86 -2.84 -32.21
N ARG A 731 5.79 -3.55 -31.81
CA ARG A 731 5.79 -4.91 -31.22
C ARG A 731 6.62 -5.92 -32.03
N LYS A 732 6.34 -6.06 -33.34
CA LYS A 732 7.03 -7.04 -34.21
C LYS A 732 8.52 -6.77 -34.37
N SER A 733 8.91 -5.50 -34.50
CA SER A 733 10.32 -5.13 -34.65
C SER A 733 11.11 -5.41 -33.38
N GLN A 734 10.52 -5.13 -32.21
CA GLN A 734 11.16 -5.42 -30.92
C GLN A 734 11.38 -6.93 -30.75
N GLN A 735 10.35 -7.73 -31.06
CA GLN A 735 10.42 -9.19 -30.98
C GLN A 735 11.46 -9.79 -31.93
N LYS A 736 11.56 -9.28 -33.16
CA LYS A 736 12.61 -9.71 -34.11
C LYS A 736 14.02 -9.41 -33.58
N GLN A 737 14.22 -8.24 -32.96
CA GLN A 737 15.50 -7.88 -32.36
C GLN A 737 15.85 -8.76 -31.15
N ILE A 738 14.87 -9.04 -30.27
CA ILE A 738 15.02 -9.96 -29.13
C ILE A 738 15.49 -11.33 -29.64
N ARG A 739 14.77 -11.92 -30.59
CA ARG A 739 15.07 -13.27 -31.12
C ARG A 739 16.43 -13.32 -31.81
N ARG A 740 16.80 -12.29 -32.56
CA ARG A 740 18.13 -12.18 -33.18
C ARG A 740 19.24 -12.26 -32.13
N LEU A 741 19.10 -11.55 -31.01
CA LEU A 741 20.10 -11.56 -29.93
C LEU A 741 20.12 -12.89 -29.18
N LEU A 742 18.95 -13.47 -28.87
CA LEU A 742 18.86 -14.78 -28.21
C LEU A 742 19.47 -15.91 -29.06
N ARG A 743 19.31 -15.85 -30.39
CA ARG A 743 19.93 -16.79 -31.35
C ARG A 743 21.47 -16.77 -31.31
N MET A 744 22.07 -15.71 -30.79
CA MET A 744 23.52 -15.58 -30.63
C MET A 744 24.05 -16.17 -29.32
N MET A 745 23.19 -16.59 -28.39
CA MET A 745 23.63 -17.25 -27.15
C MET A 745 24.21 -18.63 -27.46
N ASN A 746 25.49 -18.80 -27.14
CA ASN A 746 26.28 -20.01 -27.41
C ASN A 746 26.80 -20.68 -26.13
N HIS A 747 26.38 -20.19 -24.96
CA HIS A 747 26.77 -20.71 -23.66
C HIS A 747 25.56 -21.23 -22.88
N TYR A 748 25.67 -22.45 -22.38
CA TYR A 748 24.66 -23.07 -21.53
C TYR A 748 24.58 -22.35 -20.18
N ALA A 749 23.36 -22.07 -19.74
CA ALA A 749 23.09 -21.55 -18.41
C ALA A 749 21.80 -22.21 -17.86
N PRO A 750 21.76 -22.65 -16.59
CA PRO A 750 20.57 -23.26 -15.98
C PRO A 750 19.27 -22.46 -16.15
N GLY A 751 19.32 -21.14 -16.00
CA GLY A 751 18.16 -20.25 -16.19
C GLY A 751 17.65 -20.23 -17.63
N ASN A 752 18.53 -20.15 -18.63
CA ASN A 752 18.16 -20.23 -20.05
C ASN A 752 17.40 -21.51 -20.39
N LEU A 753 17.89 -22.67 -19.91
CA LEU A 753 17.22 -23.95 -20.16
C LEU A 753 15.85 -24.00 -19.47
N ALA A 754 15.77 -23.61 -18.20
CA ALA A 754 14.50 -23.56 -17.47
C ALA A 754 13.50 -22.56 -18.09
N ALA A 755 13.97 -21.43 -18.65
CA ALA A 755 13.15 -20.49 -19.40
C ALA A 755 12.58 -21.13 -20.67
N TRP A 756 13.43 -21.87 -21.41
CA TRP A 756 13.02 -22.62 -22.60
C TRP A 756 11.95 -23.68 -22.26
N GLU A 757 12.14 -24.44 -21.17
CA GLU A 757 11.18 -25.45 -20.73
C GLU A 757 9.83 -24.85 -20.33
N GLU A 758 9.83 -23.76 -19.55
CA GLU A 758 8.60 -23.07 -19.16
C GLU A 758 7.90 -22.42 -20.37
N ALA A 759 8.65 -21.85 -21.32
CA ALA A 759 8.11 -21.34 -22.58
C ALA A 759 7.51 -22.47 -23.44
N TYR A 760 8.17 -23.63 -23.54
CA TYR A 760 7.68 -24.78 -24.31
C TYR A 760 6.37 -25.31 -23.73
N LYS A 761 6.31 -25.41 -22.40
CA LYS A 761 5.07 -25.78 -21.68
C LYS A 761 3.93 -24.81 -21.97
N ARG A 762 4.18 -23.49 -21.95
CA ARG A 762 3.16 -22.46 -22.23
C ARG A 762 2.71 -22.48 -23.69
N TRP A 763 3.67 -22.51 -24.61
CA TRP A 763 3.41 -22.62 -26.05
C TRP A 763 2.53 -23.82 -26.35
N LYS A 764 2.90 -25.00 -25.86
CA LYS A 764 2.16 -26.25 -26.07
C LYS A 764 0.75 -26.21 -25.47
N TYR A 765 0.57 -25.54 -24.33
CA TYR A 765 -0.76 -25.35 -23.73
C TYR A 765 -1.66 -24.46 -24.60
N MET A 766 -1.10 -23.43 -25.23
CA MET A 766 -1.82 -22.49 -26.10
C MET A 766 -2.10 -23.06 -27.50
N THR A 767 -1.21 -23.89 -28.04
CA THR A 767 -1.25 -24.42 -29.41
C THR A 767 -2.63 -24.99 -29.83
N PRO A 768 -3.34 -25.82 -29.04
CA PRO A 768 -4.65 -26.35 -29.42
C PRO A 768 -5.73 -25.28 -29.63
N ALA A 769 -5.65 -24.15 -28.93
CA ALA A 769 -6.59 -23.05 -29.09
C ALA A 769 -6.31 -22.25 -30.39
N ILE A 770 -5.03 -22.13 -30.76
CA ILE A 770 -4.58 -21.36 -31.92
C ILE A 770 -4.76 -22.13 -33.25
N ILE A 771 -4.61 -23.45 -33.24
CA ILE A 771 -4.75 -24.30 -34.45
C ILE A 771 -6.20 -24.32 -34.96
N LYS A 772 -7.20 -24.11 -34.10
CA LYS A 772 -8.60 -24.11 -34.52
C LYS A 772 -8.82 -23.03 -35.60
N PRO A 773 -9.43 -23.38 -36.75
CA PRO A 773 -9.79 -22.37 -37.73
C PRO A 773 -10.78 -21.39 -37.09
N HIS A 774 -10.61 -20.09 -37.38
CA HIS A 774 -11.56 -19.07 -36.96
C HIS A 774 -12.87 -19.35 -37.71
N ASP A 775 -13.81 -20.03 -37.06
CA ASP A 775 -15.12 -20.30 -37.64
C ASP A 775 -15.84 -18.94 -37.71
N ASP A 776 -16.00 -18.39 -38.91
CA ASP A 776 -16.92 -17.30 -39.13
C ASP A 776 -18.28 -17.77 -38.61
N SER A 777 -18.74 -17.15 -37.54
CA SER A 777 -20.01 -17.46 -36.90
C SER A 777 -21.13 -17.32 -37.93
N LYS A 778 -21.49 -18.42 -38.59
CA LYS A 778 -22.81 -18.55 -39.19
C LYS A 778 -23.77 -18.76 -38.03
N ASP A 779 -24.60 -17.75 -37.81
CA ASP A 779 -25.79 -17.81 -36.97
C ASP A 779 -26.59 -19.08 -37.31
N ASP A 780 -26.59 -20.08 -36.43
CA ASP A 780 -27.64 -21.09 -36.40
C ASP A 780 -28.45 -20.88 -35.12
N TYR A 781 -29.40 -19.95 -35.22
CA TYR A 781 -30.61 -20.00 -34.41
C TYR A 781 -31.38 -21.25 -34.81
N GLN A 782 -31.73 -22.06 -33.81
CA GLN A 782 -32.70 -23.13 -33.91
C GLN A 782 -33.96 -22.62 -34.61
N ASP A 783 -34.35 -23.29 -35.70
CA ASP A 783 -35.77 -23.44 -35.97
C ASP A 783 -36.09 -24.87 -36.42
N SER A 784 -36.90 -25.51 -35.60
CA SER A 784 -37.38 -26.87 -35.82
C SER A 784 -38.62 -26.78 -36.70
N ASN A 785 -38.55 -27.16 -37.97
CA ASN A 785 -39.72 -27.74 -38.61
C ASN A 785 -39.45 -28.60 -39.86
N MET A 786 -40.12 -29.75 -39.82
CA MET A 786 -40.40 -30.82 -40.76
C MET A 786 -40.14 -30.74 -42.29
N ASN A 787 -39.75 -31.92 -42.79
CA ASN A 787 -40.21 -32.67 -43.98
C ASN A 787 -39.52 -32.54 -45.36
N ALA A 788 -38.88 -33.67 -45.70
CA ALA A 788 -39.07 -34.49 -46.89
C ALA A 788 -38.56 -34.05 -48.29
N SER A 789 -37.60 -34.86 -48.75
CA SER A 789 -37.51 -35.49 -50.08
C SER A 789 -36.76 -34.80 -51.24
N ASN A 790 -35.89 -35.65 -51.82
CA ASN A 790 -35.53 -35.80 -53.24
C ASN A 790 -34.44 -34.94 -53.93
N ASN A 791 -33.46 -35.71 -54.42
CA ASN A 791 -32.79 -35.68 -55.72
C ASN A 791 -31.66 -34.69 -56.05
N SER A 792 -30.47 -35.31 -56.22
CA SER A 792 -29.54 -35.23 -57.36
C SER A 792 -29.38 -33.90 -58.13
N SER A 793 -28.14 -33.38 -58.18
CA SER A 793 -27.25 -33.50 -59.35
C SER A 793 -26.04 -32.54 -59.31
N LYS A 794 -24.94 -33.05 -59.89
CA LYS A 794 -23.69 -32.41 -60.34
C LYS A 794 -23.82 -30.94 -60.81
N ARG A 795 -22.82 -30.11 -60.50
CA ARG A 795 -21.93 -29.44 -61.49
C ARG A 795 -20.78 -28.68 -60.80
N GLY A 796 -19.62 -28.67 -61.47
CA GLY A 796 -18.32 -28.21 -60.98
C GLY A 796 -18.03 -26.70 -61.08
N PRO A 797 -16.73 -26.30 -60.96
CA PRO A 797 -16.24 -24.99 -60.53
C PRO A 797 -15.95 -24.02 -61.70
N PRO A 798 -15.60 -22.74 -61.45
CA PRO A 798 -14.17 -22.30 -61.45
C PRO A 798 -13.84 -21.21 -60.40
N ALA A 799 -12.65 -21.17 -59.79
CA ALA A 799 -11.42 -20.44 -60.20
C ALA A 799 -11.63 -18.90 -60.31
N TRP A 800 -10.77 -17.97 -59.88
CA TRP A 800 -9.41 -17.91 -59.33
C TRP A 800 -9.15 -16.42 -58.96
N THR A 801 -8.22 -16.20 -58.02
CA THR A 801 -7.26 -15.07 -57.90
C THR A 801 -7.66 -13.65 -57.46
N ASP A 802 -6.76 -13.15 -56.60
CA ASP A 802 -6.18 -11.80 -56.53
C ASP A 802 -6.90 -10.70 -55.74
N LYS A 803 -6.33 -10.38 -54.57
CA LYS A 803 -5.50 -9.16 -54.40
C LYS A 803 -5.01 -8.97 -52.96
N LEU A 804 -3.69 -8.98 -52.80
CA LEU A 804 -2.99 -8.23 -51.77
C LEU A 804 -2.61 -6.85 -52.35
N ARG A 805 -2.76 -5.78 -51.55
CA ARG A 805 -1.71 -4.81 -51.16
C ARG A 805 -2.12 -3.31 -51.15
N ASN A 806 -2.01 -2.77 -49.94
CA ASN A 806 -1.53 -1.43 -49.51
C ASN A 806 -2.45 -0.21 -49.29
N PRO A 807 -2.01 0.71 -48.37
CA PRO A 807 -2.87 1.59 -47.57
C PRO A 807 -2.80 3.07 -47.98
N ALA A 808 -3.86 3.84 -47.69
CA ALA A 808 -3.79 5.25 -47.27
C ALA A 808 -5.21 5.81 -46.98
N SER A 809 -5.34 6.43 -45.80
CA SER A 809 -6.25 7.52 -45.42
C SER A 809 -7.65 7.65 -46.07
N SER A 810 -8.70 7.58 -45.24
CA SER A 810 -9.72 8.63 -45.27
C SER A 810 -10.47 8.76 -43.94
N ASN A 811 -10.52 10.01 -43.50
CA ASN A 811 -11.20 10.55 -42.35
C ASN A 811 -12.71 10.65 -42.67
N ARG A 812 -13.60 10.10 -41.83
CA ARG A 812 -15.00 10.58 -41.70
C ARG A 812 -15.65 10.07 -40.42
N GLN A 813 -16.01 11.03 -39.57
CA GLN A 813 -16.88 10.88 -38.41
C GLN A 813 -18.28 10.42 -38.84
N THR A 814 -18.85 9.45 -38.13
CA THR A 814 -20.27 9.39 -37.80
C THR A 814 -20.46 8.60 -36.50
N HIS A 815 -21.17 9.21 -35.55
CA HIS A 815 -21.64 8.63 -34.31
C HIS A 815 -22.40 7.31 -34.51
N ASN A 816 -22.17 6.31 -33.65
CA ASN A 816 -23.26 5.57 -33.01
C ASN A 816 -22.75 4.71 -31.83
N PHE A 817 -23.44 4.85 -30.71
CA PHE A 817 -23.31 4.07 -29.49
C PHE A 817 -23.75 2.62 -29.73
N SER A 818 -22.90 1.65 -29.34
CA SER A 818 -23.14 0.22 -29.00
C SER A 818 -22.11 -0.75 -29.60
N ALA A 819 -20.82 -0.59 -29.24
CA ALA A 819 -19.74 -1.48 -29.72
C ALA A 819 -18.68 -1.85 -28.66
N VAL A 820 -18.99 -1.76 -27.36
CA VAL A 820 -17.95 -1.95 -26.32
C VAL A 820 -17.56 -3.43 -26.11
N ASN A 821 -18.49 -4.39 -26.27
CA ASN A 821 -18.19 -5.79 -25.95
C ASN A 821 -17.57 -6.64 -27.09
N ARG A 822 -17.59 -6.19 -28.35
CA ARG A 822 -17.03 -6.96 -29.49
C ARG A 822 -15.57 -6.64 -29.79
N THR A 823 -15.12 -5.43 -29.48
CA THR A 823 -13.71 -5.03 -29.64
C THR A 823 -12.79 -5.62 -28.58
N GLU A 824 -13.27 -5.78 -27.35
CA GLU A 824 -12.47 -6.38 -26.26
C GLU A 824 -12.19 -7.86 -26.52
N THR A 825 -13.18 -8.64 -26.98
CA THR A 825 -12.99 -10.06 -27.29
C THR A 825 -12.02 -10.28 -28.45
N ASN A 826 -12.11 -9.47 -29.51
CA ASN A 826 -11.20 -9.57 -30.65
C ASN A 826 -9.77 -9.17 -30.28
N ASN A 827 -9.59 -8.14 -29.46
CA ASN A 827 -8.25 -7.74 -28.97
C ASN A 827 -7.60 -8.81 -28.08
N LEU A 828 -8.38 -9.47 -27.22
CA LEU A 828 -7.89 -10.54 -26.35
C LEU A 828 -7.43 -11.78 -27.13
N ASP A 829 -8.08 -12.10 -28.24
CA ASP A 829 -7.67 -13.21 -29.11
C ASP A 829 -6.44 -12.87 -29.98
N ASP A 830 -6.31 -11.61 -30.40
CA ASP A 830 -5.11 -11.09 -31.09
C ASP A 830 -3.86 -11.06 -30.18
N ASP A 831 -4.02 -10.72 -28.90
CA ASP A 831 -2.92 -10.72 -27.94
C ASP A 831 -2.45 -12.14 -27.59
N LYS A 832 -3.37 -13.11 -27.43
CA LYS A 832 -3.01 -14.53 -27.26
C LYS A 832 -2.29 -15.10 -28.47
N SER A 833 -2.74 -14.74 -29.69
CA SER A 833 -2.08 -15.15 -30.93
C SER A 833 -0.67 -14.56 -31.04
N SER A 834 -0.52 -13.28 -30.68
CA SER A 834 0.79 -12.60 -30.63
C SER A 834 1.73 -13.25 -29.61
N GLU A 835 1.24 -13.57 -28.42
CA GLU A 835 2.04 -14.20 -27.36
C GLU A 835 2.46 -15.64 -27.77
N TRP A 836 1.56 -16.40 -28.39
CA TRP A 836 1.89 -17.73 -28.94
C TRP A 836 3.01 -17.65 -30.00
N GLN A 837 2.94 -16.69 -30.92
CA GLN A 837 3.99 -16.46 -31.93
C GLN A 837 5.33 -16.10 -31.28
N ASN A 838 5.29 -15.26 -30.24
CA ASN A 838 6.50 -14.86 -29.51
C ASN A 838 7.14 -16.05 -28.80
N TYR A 839 6.36 -16.91 -28.12
CA TYR A 839 6.90 -18.14 -27.52
C TYR A 839 7.50 -19.06 -28.59
N ALA A 840 6.82 -19.27 -29.73
CA ALA A 840 7.34 -20.11 -30.81
C ALA A 840 8.69 -19.60 -31.33
N GLY A 841 8.80 -18.29 -31.58
CA GLY A 841 10.04 -17.67 -32.02
C GLY A 841 11.14 -17.68 -30.96
N PHE A 842 10.79 -17.48 -29.69
CA PHE A 842 11.72 -17.61 -28.56
C PHE A 842 12.31 -19.03 -28.47
N LEU A 843 11.46 -20.05 -28.56
CA LEU A 843 11.86 -21.46 -28.53
C LEU A 843 12.77 -21.82 -29.70
N ALA A 844 12.48 -21.31 -30.90
CA ALA A 844 13.30 -21.50 -32.08
C ALA A 844 14.68 -20.82 -31.95
N ALA A 845 14.72 -19.58 -31.48
CA ALA A 845 15.96 -18.82 -31.31
C ALA A 845 16.87 -19.41 -30.24
N LEU A 846 16.31 -19.77 -29.07
CA LEU A 846 17.08 -20.21 -27.90
C LEU A 846 17.32 -21.74 -27.86
N GLY A 847 16.65 -22.52 -28.72
CA GLY A 847 16.66 -23.98 -28.62
C GLY A 847 18.03 -24.66 -28.82
N GLY A 848 19.03 -23.95 -29.36
CA GLY A 848 20.40 -24.46 -29.42
C GLY A 848 21.00 -24.78 -28.03
N ILE A 849 20.57 -24.07 -26.98
CA ILE A 849 21.01 -24.29 -25.60
C ILE A 849 20.66 -25.69 -25.10
N CYS A 850 19.52 -26.26 -25.55
CA CYS A 850 19.08 -27.60 -25.16
C CYS A 850 20.06 -28.71 -25.59
N LEU A 851 20.90 -28.45 -26.61
CA LEU A 851 21.95 -29.36 -27.07
C LEU A 851 23.28 -29.14 -26.37
N MET A 852 23.51 -27.94 -25.85
CA MET A 852 24.77 -27.54 -25.19
C MET A 852 24.85 -28.04 -23.74
N ALA A 853 23.69 -28.27 -23.10
CA ALA A 853 23.60 -28.89 -21.78
C ALA A 853 24.33 -30.25 -21.69
N ASP A 854 24.48 -30.94 -22.83
CA ASP A 854 25.08 -32.28 -22.94
C ASP A 854 26.63 -32.25 -22.98
N ALA A 855 27.23 -31.09 -23.29
CA ALA A 855 28.68 -30.94 -23.51
C ALA A 855 29.44 -30.41 -22.29
N ALA A 856 28.74 -29.94 -21.25
CA ALA A 856 29.36 -29.37 -20.05
C ALA A 856 29.76 -30.49 -19.05
N PRO A 857 30.96 -30.44 -18.44
CA PRO A 857 31.31 -31.37 -17.37
C PRO A 857 30.37 -31.17 -16.17
N SER A 858 29.70 -32.23 -15.74
CA SER A 858 28.73 -32.21 -14.64
C SER A 858 29.37 -31.73 -13.32
N THR A 859 29.14 -30.48 -12.93
CA THR A 859 29.31 -30.04 -11.54
C THR A 859 28.04 -30.36 -10.73
N PRO A 860 28.15 -30.87 -9.49
CA PRO A 860 26.99 -31.35 -8.74
C PRO A 860 26.18 -30.19 -8.16
N THR A 861 25.02 -29.88 -8.76
CA THR A 861 24.06 -28.86 -8.30
C THR A 861 22.82 -29.44 -7.60
N SER A 862 22.89 -30.63 -7.00
CA SER A 862 21.79 -31.17 -6.18
C SER A 862 22.23 -31.55 -4.76
N PRO A 863 21.48 -31.15 -3.71
CA PRO A 863 21.76 -31.52 -2.32
C PRO A 863 21.30 -32.95 -2.05
N ALA A 864 22.22 -33.91 -2.10
CA ALA A 864 21.93 -35.28 -1.69
C ALA A 864 22.01 -35.44 -0.16
N THR A 865 20.97 -36.05 0.41
CA THR A 865 20.97 -36.63 1.77
C THR A 865 21.99 -37.77 1.86
N PRO A 866 22.63 -38.00 3.02
CA PRO A 866 23.75 -38.94 3.10
C PRO A 866 23.24 -40.39 3.16
N ARG A 867 23.61 -41.20 2.17
CA ARG A 867 23.66 -42.67 2.33
C ARG A 867 24.98 -43.21 1.81
N SER A 868 25.63 -43.95 2.71
CA SER A 868 26.91 -44.63 2.60
C SER A 868 26.90 -45.79 1.60
N GLY A 869 28.03 -46.05 0.94
CA GLY A 869 28.45 -47.41 0.58
C GLY A 869 28.97 -47.66 -0.84
N TYR A 870 30.31 -47.69 -0.96
CA TYR A 870 31.18 -48.58 -1.77
C TYR A 870 31.05 -48.74 -3.31
N ASN A 871 32.23 -48.57 -3.95
CA ASN A 871 32.80 -49.17 -5.18
C ASN A 871 31.93 -49.35 -6.44
N ASP A 872 32.35 -48.77 -7.58
CA ASP A 872 33.26 -49.49 -8.50
C ASP A 872 33.80 -48.61 -9.64
N GLN A 873 35.05 -48.86 -10.03
CA GLN A 873 35.68 -48.32 -11.24
C GLN A 873 35.24 -49.12 -12.47
N SER A 874 34.76 -48.47 -13.53
CA SER A 874 35.01 -48.94 -14.90
C SER A 874 34.68 -47.88 -15.96
N THR A 875 35.73 -47.42 -16.63
CA THR A 875 35.73 -46.82 -17.97
C THR A 875 35.04 -47.74 -18.98
N PHE A 876 33.90 -47.31 -19.55
CA PHE A 876 33.41 -47.80 -20.84
C PHE A 876 32.70 -46.68 -21.60
N ARG A 877 33.10 -46.53 -22.88
CA ARG A 877 32.44 -45.72 -23.91
C ARG A 877 30.93 -46.03 -23.92
N ARG A 878 30.08 -45.02 -23.73
CA ARG A 878 28.64 -45.10 -24.03
C ARG A 878 28.27 -44.13 -25.14
N ILE A 879 27.81 -44.68 -26.25
CA ILE A 879 26.87 -44.00 -27.14
C ILE A 879 25.68 -43.66 -26.25
N SER A 880 25.53 -42.39 -25.90
CA SER A 880 24.59 -41.95 -24.88
C SER A 880 23.20 -41.76 -25.48
N ALA A 881 22.17 -42.29 -24.84
CA ALA A 881 20.78 -41.95 -25.14
C ALA A 881 20.59 -40.42 -25.04
N PRO A 882 19.68 -39.80 -25.83
CA PRO A 882 19.44 -38.37 -25.75
C PRO A 882 18.98 -37.99 -24.33
N THR A 883 19.52 -36.88 -23.80
CA THR A 883 19.08 -36.27 -22.54
C THR A 883 17.64 -35.77 -22.65
N GLU A 884 16.99 -35.53 -21.51
CA GLU A 884 15.61 -35.03 -21.45
C GLU A 884 15.46 -33.69 -22.22
N SER A 885 16.43 -32.78 -22.11
CA SER A 885 16.45 -31.50 -22.83
C SER A 885 16.59 -31.66 -24.35
N SER A 886 17.49 -32.54 -24.81
CA SER A 886 17.67 -32.84 -26.23
C SER A 886 16.42 -33.49 -26.83
N ALA A 887 15.75 -34.37 -26.08
CA ALA A 887 14.49 -34.97 -26.49
C ALA A 887 13.35 -33.94 -26.59
N MET A 888 13.29 -32.97 -25.67
CA MET A 888 12.28 -31.90 -25.70
C MET A 888 12.45 -30.97 -26.91
N VAL A 889 13.67 -30.52 -27.21
CA VAL A 889 13.90 -29.64 -28.38
C VAL A 889 13.66 -30.39 -29.69
N ASN A 890 14.02 -31.67 -29.77
CA ASN A 890 13.69 -32.50 -30.92
C ASN A 890 12.17 -32.60 -31.10
N LYS A 891 11.43 -32.81 -30.02
CA LYS A 891 9.96 -32.83 -30.05
C LYS A 891 9.37 -31.49 -30.50
N PHE A 892 9.92 -30.37 -30.02
CA PHE A 892 9.51 -29.04 -30.48
C PHE A 892 9.72 -28.86 -31.99
N VAL A 893 10.87 -29.26 -32.53
CA VAL A 893 11.14 -29.19 -33.98
C VAL A 893 10.15 -30.06 -34.77
N VAL A 894 9.86 -31.26 -34.28
CA VAL A 894 8.82 -32.14 -34.87
C VAL A 894 7.45 -31.46 -34.86
N ASP A 895 7.02 -30.95 -33.70
CA ASP A 895 5.73 -30.27 -33.53
C ASP A 895 5.63 -29.06 -34.49
N MET A 896 6.72 -28.30 -34.68
CA MET A 896 6.78 -27.17 -35.62
C MET A 896 6.69 -27.60 -37.08
N VAL A 897 7.35 -28.69 -37.49
CA VAL A 897 7.23 -29.20 -38.87
C VAL A 897 5.81 -29.73 -39.13
N ASP A 898 5.19 -30.40 -38.16
CA ASP A 898 3.79 -30.84 -38.28
C ASP A 898 2.83 -29.65 -38.44
N LEU A 899 3.11 -28.52 -37.79
CA LEU A 899 2.34 -27.28 -37.92
C LEU A 899 2.44 -26.63 -39.30
N LEU A 900 3.43 -26.96 -40.14
CA LEU A 900 3.45 -26.54 -41.55
C LEU A 900 2.30 -27.13 -42.37
N LEU A 901 1.63 -28.17 -41.85
CA LEU A 901 0.44 -28.80 -42.42
C LEU A 901 -0.85 -28.44 -41.67
N CYS A 902 -0.82 -27.46 -40.76
CA CYS A 902 -1.98 -26.98 -40.03
C CYS A 902 -3.01 -26.37 -40.98
N ASP A 903 -4.32 -26.61 -40.81
CA ASP A 903 -5.34 -26.05 -41.71
C ASP A 903 -5.46 -24.53 -41.58
N ASN A 904 -5.13 -23.97 -40.41
CA ASN A 904 -5.05 -22.53 -40.18
C ASN A 904 -3.85 -21.92 -40.96
N ILE A 905 -4.15 -21.11 -41.98
CA ILE A 905 -3.16 -20.49 -42.89
C ILE A 905 -2.22 -19.56 -42.14
N ILE A 906 -2.73 -18.79 -41.17
CA ILE A 906 -1.95 -17.82 -40.39
C ILE A 906 -0.87 -18.56 -39.60
N VAL A 907 -1.24 -19.69 -38.97
CA VAL A 907 -0.31 -20.54 -38.23
C VAL A 907 0.79 -21.07 -39.15
N ARG A 908 0.42 -21.60 -40.33
CA ARG A 908 1.42 -22.10 -41.30
C ARG A 908 2.43 -21.04 -41.71
N GLU A 909 1.95 -19.84 -42.04
CA GLU A 909 2.81 -18.75 -42.49
C GLU A 909 3.80 -18.30 -41.41
N TRP A 910 3.35 -18.18 -40.16
CA TRP A 910 4.22 -17.84 -39.04
C TRP A 910 5.23 -18.93 -38.71
N VAL A 911 4.80 -20.20 -38.70
CA VAL A 911 5.68 -21.34 -38.44
C VAL A 911 6.77 -21.43 -39.51
N LYS A 912 6.41 -21.22 -40.78
CA LYS A 912 7.36 -21.11 -41.89
C LYS A 912 8.35 -19.97 -41.67
N GLU A 913 7.89 -18.77 -41.32
CA GLU A 913 8.77 -17.63 -41.04
C GLU A 913 9.72 -17.93 -39.88
N ILE A 914 9.23 -18.45 -38.76
CA ILE A 914 10.02 -18.78 -37.57
C ILE A 914 11.07 -19.86 -37.85
N LEU A 915 10.70 -20.95 -38.52
CA LEU A 915 11.65 -22.01 -38.90
C LEU A 915 12.71 -21.51 -39.89
N GLY A 916 12.31 -20.59 -40.78
CA GLY A 916 13.18 -20.00 -41.78
C GLY A 916 14.18 -19.01 -41.20
N THR A 917 13.73 -18.07 -40.36
CA THR A 917 14.52 -16.89 -39.97
C THR A 917 15.04 -16.92 -38.53
N ASP A 918 14.29 -17.54 -37.62
CA ASP A 918 14.52 -17.39 -36.18
C ASP A 918 15.18 -18.62 -35.56
N LEU A 919 15.10 -19.79 -36.22
CA LEU A 919 15.65 -21.04 -35.72
C LEU A 919 17.18 -20.98 -35.52
N SER A 920 17.64 -21.44 -34.35
CA SER A 920 19.05 -21.55 -34.03
C SER A 920 19.79 -22.46 -35.03
N PRO A 921 20.97 -22.07 -35.53
CA PRO A 921 21.72 -22.88 -36.49
C PRO A 921 22.07 -24.29 -35.97
N ALA A 922 22.21 -24.44 -34.65
CA ALA A 922 22.46 -25.72 -34.00
C ALA A 922 21.31 -26.75 -34.23
N LEU A 923 20.11 -26.28 -34.57
CA LEU A 923 18.92 -27.12 -34.79
C LEU A 923 18.66 -27.46 -36.26
N TYR A 924 19.38 -26.85 -37.22
CA TYR A 924 19.21 -27.17 -38.65
C TYR A 924 19.42 -28.66 -38.98
N PRO A 925 20.41 -29.38 -38.40
CA PRO A 925 20.53 -30.81 -38.63
C PRO A 925 19.29 -31.61 -38.21
N MET A 926 18.65 -31.22 -37.10
CA MET A 926 17.41 -31.88 -36.63
C MET A 926 16.24 -31.58 -37.57
N LEU A 927 16.09 -30.31 -37.96
CA LEU A 927 15.06 -29.87 -38.90
C LEU A 927 15.17 -30.60 -40.24
N PHE A 928 16.35 -30.60 -40.87
CA PHE A 928 16.56 -31.23 -42.17
C PHE A 928 16.38 -32.75 -42.12
N ARG A 929 16.90 -33.41 -41.08
CA ARG A 929 16.72 -34.86 -40.92
C ARG A 929 15.26 -35.25 -40.75
N TYR A 930 14.48 -34.46 -40.00
CA TYR A 930 13.06 -34.74 -39.84
C TYR A 930 12.28 -34.47 -41.13
N MET A 931 12.53 -33.34 -41.81
CA MET A 931 11.93 -33.07 -43.11
C MET A 931 12.25 -34.17 -44.14
N GLU A 932 13.49 -34.64 -44.22
CA GLU A 932 13.89 -35.76 -45.06
C GLU A 932 13.11 -37.04 -44.70
N THR A 933 12.98 -37.34 -43.40
CA THR A 933 12.22 -38.50 -42.91
C THR A 933 10.74 -38.43 -43.28
N VAL A 934 10.14 -37.24 -43.25
CA VAL A 934 8.73 -37.04 -43.64
C VAL A 934 8.58 -37.13 -45.15
N LEU A 935 9.46 -36.48 -45.92
CA LEU A 935 9.44 -36.52 -47.39
C LEU A 935 9.71 -37.91 -47.96
N ALA A 936 10.55 -38.72 -47.31
CA ALA A 936 10.80 -40.11 -47.71
C ALA A 936 9.52 -40.97 -47.70
N LYS A 937 8.54 -40.64 -46.84
CA LYS A 937 7.23 -41.34 -46.79
C LYS A 937 6.32 -41.00 -47.96
N TYR A 938 6.70 -40.02 -48.79
CA TYR A 938 5.94 -39.65 -49.98
C TYR A 938 6.32 -40.47 -51.19
N PHE A 939 7.24 -41.42 -51.07
CA PHE A 939 7.59 -42.36 -52.11
C PHE A 939 7.06 -43.75 -51.73
N GLY A 940 6.40 -44.42 -52.68
CA GLY A 940 5.93 -45.78 -52.53
C GLY A 940 7.09 -46.79 -52.43
N PRO A 941 6.79 -48.06 -52.12
CA PRO A 941 7.81 -49.11 -52.01
C PRO A 941 8.64 -49.31 -53.29
N ASP A 942 8.10 -48.93 -54.46
CA ASP A 942 8.78 -48.99 -55.76
C ASP A 942 9.50 -47.68 -56.14
N GLY A 943 9.48 -46.66 -55.27
CA GLY A 943 10.10 -45.35 -55.51
C GLY A 943 9.22 -44.33 -56.24
N ASP A 944 7.97 -44.67 -56.56
CA ASP A 944 7.02 -43.76 -57.20
C ASP A 944 6.47 -42.69 -56.24
N PRO A 945 6.34 -41.42 -56.66
CA PRO A 945 5.85 -40.34 -55.80
C PRO A 945 4.33 -40.44 -55.55
N ILE A 946 3.93 -40.26 -54.28
CA ILE A 946 2.55 -40.22 -53.81
C ILE A 946 2.07 -38.76 -53.86
N CYS A 947 1.47 -38.38 -54.98
CA CYS A 947 0.98 -37.02 -55.22
C CYS A 947 -0.44 -36.81 -54.66
N ASN A 948 -0.57 -36.13 -53.53
CA ASN A 948 -1.84 -35.63 -53.00
C ASN A 948 -1.68 -34.17 -52.52
N SER A 949 -2.80 -33.45 -52.36
CA SER A 949 -2.78 -32.02 -52.02
C SER A 949 -2.03 -31.70 -50.72
N ARG A 950 -2.08 -32.60 -49.73
CA ARG A 950 -1.39 -32.45 -48.44
C ARG A 950 0.12 -32.63 -48.59
N ASN A 951 0.56 -33.62 -49.35
CA ASN A 951 1.97 -33.88 -49.64
C ASN A 951 2.58 -32.74 -50.46
N THR A 952 1.85 -32.23 -51.47
CA THR A 952 2.26 -31.06 -52.26
C THR A 952 2.42 -29.83 -51.37
N LEU A 953 1.46 -29.57 -50.46
CA LEU A 953 1.54 -28.45 -49.53
C LEU A 953 2.79 -28.54 -48.63
N LEU A 954 3.12 -29.71 -48.08
CA LEU A 954 4.35 -29.84 -47.27
C LEU A 954 5.60 -29.54 -48.10
N VAL A 955 5.69 -30.04 -49.33
CA VAL A 955 6.84 -29.79 -50.22
C VAL A 955 7.00 -28.29 -50.49
N GLU A 956 5.91 -27.58 -50.79
CA GLU A 956 5.93 -26.13 -50.99
C GLU A 956 6.38 -25.36 -49.73
N GLN A 957 5.88 -25.76 -48.56
CA GLN A 957 6.27 -25.17 -47.28
C GLN A 957 7.74 -25.45 -46.95
N ALA A 958 8.21 -26.69 -47.12
CA ALA A 958 9.58 -27.09 -46.87
C ALA A 958 10.59 -26.38 -47.79
N ILE A 959 10.27 -26.23 -49.09
CA ILE A 959 11.08 -25.43 -50.03
C ILE A 959 11.14 -23.97 -49.56
N SER A 960 10.03 -23.42 -49.08
CA SER A 960 9.98 -22.03 -48.62
C SER A 960 10.80 -21.82 -47.34
N VAL A 961 10.74 -22.75 -46.38
CA VAL A 961 11.61 -22.74 -45.19
C VAL A 961 13.08 -22.83 -45.61
N LEU A 962 13.43 -23.75 -46.52
CA LEU A 962 14.80 -23.90 -47.02
C LEU A 962 15.34 -22.64 -47.68
N LYS A 963 14.51 -21.95 -48.49
CA LYS A 963 14.88 -20.65 -49.07
C LYS A 963 15.19 -19.62 -47.98
N LEU A 964 14.30 -19.48 -46.99
CA LEU A 964 14.47 -18.54 -45.89
C LEU A 964 15.68 -18.84 -44.99
N VAL A 965 16.11 -20.10 -44.88
CA VAL A 965 17.31 -20.48 -44.13
C VAL A 965 18.60 -20.16 -44.90
N LEU A 966 18.56 -20.22 -46.23
CA LEU A 966 19.72 -19.98 -47.11
C LEU A 966 19.92 -18.50 -47.44
N ASP A 967 18.85 -17.72 -47.44
CA ASP A 967 18.85 -16.25 -47.55
C ASP A 967 19.36 -15.58 -46.25
#